data_AF-A0A9P1M974-F1
#
_entry.id   AF-A0A9P1M974-F1
#
_cell.length_a   1.000
_cell.length_b   1.000
_cell.length_c   1.000
_cell.angle_alpha   90.00
_cell.angle_beta   90.00
_cell.angle_gamma   90.00
#
_symmetry.space_group_name_H-M   'P 1'
#
loop_
_entity.id
_entity.type
_entity.pdbx_description
1 polymer ?
#
loop_
_entity_poly.entity_id
_entity_poly.type
_entity_poly.pdbx_seq_one_letter_code
_entity_poly.pdbx_strand_id
1 'polypeptide(L)'
;MTSPTKVNHDVVIVGAGLSGINTAYRLQTDLPGKSYTILEGRDNLGGTWDLFRYPGIRSDSDLYSFGFSWRPWESKEPIAKAEAILEYLEESAKEAGIDKHIQYGRRVTEANWNSDQALWHLTVVSGAGGKTVPAETITCRWIILGTGYYNYEEALPADIPGIDKFQGTLIHPQFWPEDLDYADKNIVIIGSGATAVTLLPALAEKAAHVTMLQRTPSYFITVAMLLFKLSRQFPGVVRRYLLGQTEKQLPPNIPVDPHFTPPYNPWEQRLCTCPAGDFYKALSDGRGGVVTGHIEAVDEGSIRVKKHDDGDEILRPDIIITATGLKIQIAGGIRFSVDGDPFNPSEHFIWRGVMLQNLPNLAYIIGYTNASWTLGADVNATIIARIIKNMDAKGARAVLPVTEADMPRQPLLNLNSTYIHRASTVLPATGDRGPWKPRNDYMVDFWASKFASIETDLIRFQLEVTRHYLFRRLRQLGVGAVHGVPGDYNLTLLDYVEPAGLLWVGNANELNAAYATDAYARIKGIGALVTTFGVGELSAINAIAGAYTERAPLVHIVGIPARASHDGRLLIHHTFNDGEYGRFARMHEHVTVAQTRLWDPRTSQDQIDEVLRQCLLHSRPVYLEIPVDLVPVPVSAERLDRPLDLSYTTPVPALEEVLGKILDRLYTAKQPVILVDGETRPLGILEEVQRLSETSKWPTFVSAFGKGLLDETLPNFHGVYKGQFGEPAVKSFIDGADVVLCFGPHYSSTNSFAYTSIPKPEITISFSDTNVRVGDELYRDIPAKLIVSRLVHDLDLTKTTRYDPYPSDLPHDYKLPLSDATGTAAYGVREMPLPKHTRFFTAVTWLSIGYMLPGAQGAALAQRELSEASSWLGGEKPRTVLFIGDGSFQMTAQELATMIRHDLDVVVFLINNDGYTIERCIHGRAQGYNDVSRWRYLEAPSFFGAKEGTYTAAARTGLKMVELFVEKEDAPKGPLLHLLDVQKARDEKASA
;
A
#
# COMPACT_ATOMS: atom_id res chain seq x y z
N MET A 1 -4.86 10.60 -7.39
CA MET A 1 -5.11 9.33 -6.68
C MET A 1 -4.28 8.26 -7.38
N THR A 2 -3.27 7.66 -6.73
CA THR A 2 -2.87 6.30 -7.15
C THR A 2 -4.11 5.45 -6.87
N SER A 3 -4.68 4.85 -7.90
CA SER A 3 -5.88 4.03 -7.73
C SER A 3 -5.60 3.00 -6.63
N PRO A 4 -6.55 2.76 -5.70
CA PRO A 4 -6.39 1.70 -4.72
C PRO A 4 -5.97 0.42 -5.45
N THR A 5 -4.90 -0.24 -4.98
CA THR A 5 -4.39 -1.47 -5.61
C THR A 5 -5.58 -2.41 -5.81
N LYS A 6 -5.94 -2.66 -7.08
CA LYS A 6 -7.15 -3.38 -7.43
C LYS A 6 -7.00 -4.83 -6.98
N VAL A 7 -7.65 -5.19 -5.88
CA VAL A 7 -7.75 -6.58 -5.42
C VAL A 7 -8.42 -7.40 -6.50
N ASN A 8 -7.76 -8.44 -7.01
CA ASN A 8 -8.34 -9.28 -8.06
C ASN A 8 -9.43 -10.19 -7.50
N HIS A 9 -9.18 -10.84 -6.35
CA HIS A 9 -10.09 -11.76 -5.68
C HIS A 9 -9.96 -11.69 -4.16
N ASP A 10 -11.02 -12.00 -3.40
CA ASP A 10 -10.91 -12.17 -1.95
C ASP A 10 -10.12 -13.43 -1.61
N VAL A 11 -10.37 -14.53 -2.32
CA VAL A 11 -9.72 -15.83 -2.09
C VAL A 11 -9.19 -16.43 -3.39
N VAL A 12 -7.94 -16.89 -3.40
CA VAL A 12 -7.38 -17.72 -4.47
C VAL A 12 -7.18 -19.13 -3.96
N ILE A 13 -7.80 -20.11 -4.61
CA ILE A 13 -7.56 -21.53 -4.38
C ILE A 13 -6.52 -22.00 -5.40
N VAL A 14 -5.48 -22.69 -4.95
CA VAL A 14 -4.46 -23.27 -5.84
C VAL A 14 -4.65 -24.77 -5.94
N GLY A 15 -5.00 -25.26 -7.12
CA GLY A 15 -5.27 -26.66 -7.45
C GLY A 15 -6.77 -27.00 -7.52
N ALA A 16 -7.18 -27.63 -8.62
CA ALA A 16 -8.54 -28.08 -8.93
C ALA A 16 -8.73 -29.60 -8.70
N GLY A 17 -8.10 -30.15 -7.67
CA GLY A 17 -8.37 -31.52 -7.20
C GLY A 17 -9.56 -31.59 -6.23
N LEU A 18 -9.80 -32.77 -5.63
CA LEU A 18 -10.82 -33.00 -4.58
C LEU A 18 -10.84 -31.90 -3.50
N SER A 19 -9.67 -31.52 -3.00
CA SER A 19 -9.52 -30.46 -1.99
C SER A 19 -10.00 -29.10 -2.47
N GLY A 20 -9.64 -28.72 -3.70
CA GLY A 20 -9.97 -27.40 -4.27
C GLY A 20 -11.45 -27.28 -4.57
N ILE A 21 -12.05 -28.30 -5.19
CA ILE A 21 -13.49 -28.33 -5.49
C ILE A 21 -14.32 -28.28 -4.20
N ASN A 22 -13.98 -29.09 -3.19
CA ASN A 22 -14.69 -29.05 -1.91
C ASN A 22 -14.56 -27.70 -1.19
N THR A 23 -13.37 -27.08 -1.25
CA THR A 23 -13.14 -25.75 -0.67
C THR A 23 -14.00 -24.70 -1.36
N ALA A 24 -14.04 -24.70 -2.70
CA ALA A 24 -14.84 -23.76 -3.48
C ALA A 24 -16.34 -23.87 -3.16
N TYR A 25 -16.86 -25.09 -2.97
CA TYR A 25 -18.24 -25.30 -2.54
C TYR A 25 -18.51 -24.63 -1.17
N ARG A 26 -17.63 -24.85 -0.18
CA ARG A 26 -17.77 -24.24 1.15
C ARG A 26 -17.64 -22.72 1.14
N LEU A 27 -16.72 -22.16 0.35
CA LEU A 27 -16.62 -20.71 0.21
C LEU A 27 -17.90 -20.11 -0.38
N GLN A 28 -18.45 -20.68 -1.45
CA GLN A 28 -19.68 -20.17 -2.06
C GLN A 28 -20.90 -20.25 -1.14
N THR A 29 -21.00 -21.34 -0.36
CA THR A 29 -22.16 -21.61 0.50
C THR A 29 -22.07 -20.87 1.83
N ASP A 30 -20.90 -20.83 2.47
CA ASP A 30 -20.71 -20.23 3.79
C ASP A 30 -20.31 -18.75 3.72
N LEU A 31 -19.76 -18.28 2.59
CA LEU A 31 -19.27 -16.91 2.36
C LEU A 31 -19.76 -16.33 1.00
N PRO A 32 -21.08 -16.24 0.74
CA PRO A 32 -21.63 -15.89 -0.57
C PRO A 32 -21.26 -14.48 -1.09
N GLY A 33 -20.78 -13.60 -0.21
CA GLY A 33 -20.32 -12.24 -0.58
C GLY A 33 -18.85 -12.14 -0.96
N LYS A 34 -18.07 -13.22 -0.92
CA LYS A 34 -16.63 -13.22 -1.23
C LYS A 34 -16.35 -13.73 -2.63
N SER A 35 -15.55 -12.99 -3.37
CA SER A 35 -15.07 -13.40 -4.69
C SER A 35 -13.95 -14.43 -4.56
N TYR A 36 -13.96 -15.46 -5.42
CA TYR A 36 -12.86 -16.43 -5.46
C TYR A 36 -12.57 -16.92 -6.89
N THR A 37 -11.37 -17.46 -7.09
CA THR A 37 -10.96 -18.18 -8.29
C THR A 37 -10.13 -19.40 -7.91
N ILE A 38 -10.12 -20.42 -8.77
CA ILE A 38 -9.22 -21.58 -8.68
C ILE A 38 -8.17 -21.45 -9.79
N LEU A 39 -6.89 -21.55 -9.44
CA LEU A 39 -5.78 -21.62 -10.40
C LEU A 39 -5.28 -23.06 -10.47
N GLU A 40 -5.38 -23.68 -11.64
CA GLU A 40 -4.92 -25.04 -11.90
C GLU A 40 -3.77 -25.00 -12.91
N GLY A 41 -2.63 -25.60 -12.56
CA GLY A 41 -1.45 -25.59 -13.42
C GLY A 41 -1.57 -26.53 -14.62
N ARG A 42 -2.45 -27.54 -14.55
CA ARG A 42 -2.72 -28.51 -15.60
C ARG A 42 -3.88 -28.07 -16.49
N ASP A 43 -4.08 -28.80 -17.60
CA ASP A 43 -5.17 -28.54 -18.56
C ASP A 43 -6.51 -29.14 -18.11
N ASN A 44 -6.50 -30.03 -17.12
CA ASN A 44 -7.69 -30.71 -16.59
C ASN A 44 -7.75 -30.64 -15.05
N LEU A 45 -8.94 -30.83 -14.50
CA LEU A 45 -9.16 -30.98 -13.06
C LEU A 45 -8.90 -32.43 -12.62
N GLY A 46 -8.80 -32.69 -11.31
CA GLY A 46 -8.74 -34.06 -10.78
C GLY A 46 -7.50 -34.42 -9.97
N GLY A 47 -6.45 -33.59 -10.04
CA GLY A 47 -5.23 -33.76 -9.24
C GLY A 47 -4.60 -35.14 -9.45
N THR A 48 -4.44 -35.90 -8.36
CA THR A 48 -3.86 -37.27 -8.39
C THR A 48 -4.55 -38.21 -9.38
N TRP A 49 -5.86 -38.08 -9.57
CA TRP A 49 -6.65 -38.96 -10.44
C TRP A 49 -6.46 -38.65 -11.93
N ASP A 50 -6.06 -37.41 -12.26
CA ASP A 50 -5.68 -37.01 -13.61
C ASP A 50 -4.17 -37.20 -13.86
N LEU A 51 -3.36 -37.17 -12.80
CA LEU A 51 -1.91 -37.34 -12.87
C LEU A 51 -1.51 -38.77 -13.26
N PHE A 52 -2.09 -39.77 -12.60
CA PHE A 52 -1.68 -41.16 -12.78
C PHE A 52 -2.50 -41.85 -13.87
N ARG A 53 -1.81 -42.52 -14.81
CA ARG A 53 -2.42 -43.18 -15.97
C ARG A 53 -2.16 -44.69 -16.06
N TYR A 54 -1.58 -45.29 -15.02
CA TYR A 54 -1.22 -46.71 -15.04
C TYR A 54 -2.46 -47.63 -14.88
N PRO A 55 -2.45 -48.86 -15.44
CA PRO A 55 -3.57 -49.79 -15.34
C PRO A 55 -3.93 -50.16 -13.89
N GLY A 56 -5.23 -50.18 -13.57
CA GLY A 56 -5.72 -50.61 -12.26
C GLY A 56 -5.76 -49.52 -11.19
N ILE A 57 -5.52 -48.26 -11.54
CA ILE A 57 -5.66 -47.13 -10.60
C ILE A 57 -7.09 -47.03 -10.06
N ARG A 58 -7.21 -47.00 -8.72
CA ARG A 58 -8.49 -46.96 -8.01
C ARG A 58 -8.32 -46.41 -6.59
N SER A 59 -9.43 -46.04 -5.96
CA SER A 59 -9.47 -45.69 -4.54
C SER A 59 -9.19 -46.90 -3.66
N ASP A 60 -8.47 -46.68 -2.55
CA ASP A 60 -8.30 -47.65 -1.47
C ASP A 60 -9.35 -47.48 -0.35
N SER A 61 -10.27 -46.53 -0.51
CA SER A 61 -11.36 -46.17 0.41
C SER A 61 -12.72 -46.21 -0.31
N ASP A 62 -13.79 -46.63 0.38
CA ASP A 62 -15.12 -46.73 -0.23
C ASP A 62 -15.81 -45.36 -0.40
N LEU A 63 -16.25 -45.03 -1.61
CA LEU A 63 -16.80 -43.70 -1.89
C LEU A 63 -18.22 -43.48 -1.36
N TYR A 64 -18.95 -44.53 -0.96
CA TYR A 64 -20.22 -44.36 -0.24
C TYR A 64 -20.03 -43.64 1.10
N SER A 65 -18.97 -43.97 1.83
CA SER A 65 -18.64 -43.31 3.10
C SER A 65 -17.82 -42.02 2.89
N PHE A 66 -17.26 -41.82 1.70
CA PHE A 66 -16.17 -40.88 1.48
C PHE A 66 -16.27 -40.00 0.22
N GLY A 67 -17.45 -39.92 -0.42
CA GLY A 67 -17.77 -38.86 -1.38
C GLY A 67 -17.80 -37.47 -0.73
N PHE A 68 -18.17 -36.44 -1.49
CA PHE A 68 -18.37 -35.13 -0.89
C PHE A 68 -19.60 -35.18 0.04
N SER A 69 -19.49 -34.59 1.23
CA SER A 69 -20.61 -34.60 2.19
C SER A 69 -21.86 -33.90 1.65
N TRP A 70 -21.70 -33.03 0.65
CA TRP A 70 -22.75 -32.31 -0.05
C TRP A 70 -23.16 -32.93 -1.41
N ARG A 71 -22.43 -33.94 -1.91
CA ARG A 71 -22.77 -34.71 -3.11
C ARG A 71 -22.42 -36.19 -2.86
N PRO A 72 -23.36 -37.02 -2.42
CA PRO A 72 -23.11 -38.43 -2.19
C PRO A 72 -22.67 -39.18 -3.46
N TRP A 73 -21.94 -40.27 -3.28
CA TRP A 73 -21.56 -41.16 -4.37
C TRP A 73 -22.72 -42.09 -4.74
N GLU A 74 -23.23 -42.00 -5.96
CA GLU A 74 -24.43 -42.73 -6.41
C GLU A 74 -24.13 -44.03 -7.18
N SER A 75 -22.87 -44.27 -7.57
CA SER A 75 -22.50 -45.47 -8.32
C SER A 75 -22.54 -46.73 -7.46
N LYS A 76 -22.94 -47.86 -8.06
CA LYS A 76 -23.08 -49.17 -7.41
C LYS A 76 -21.74 -49.75 -6.92
N GLU A 77 -20.62 -49.27 -7.45
CA GLU A 77 -19.28 -49.72 -7.08
C GLU A 77 -18.71 -48.87 -5.92
N PRO A 78 -18.48 -49.46 -4.74
CA PRO A 78 -17.93 -48.71 -3.60
C PRO A 78 -16.46 -48.32 -3.79
N ILE A 79 -15.67 -49.14 -4.50
CA ILE A 79 -14.26 -48.89 -4.79
C ILE A 79 -14.16 -48.45 -6.25
N ALA A 80 -14.16 -47.13 -6.48
CA ALA A 80 -14.15 -46.60 -7.83
C ALA A 80 -12.74 -46.54 -8.44
N LYS A 81 -12.70 -46.75 -9.76
CA LYS A 81 -11.54 -46.52 -10.62
C LYS A 81 -11.32 -45.02 -10.85
N ALA A 82 -10.13 -44.64 -11.31
CA ALA A 82 -9.79 -43.23 -11.52
C ALA A 82 -10.77 -42.51 -12.46
N GLU A 83 -11.24 -43.16 -13.53
CA GLU A 83 -12.14 -42.55 -14.52
C GLU A 83 -13.46 -42.12 -13.89
N ALA A 84 -14.06 -42.98 -13.06
CA ALA A 84 -15.30 -42.66 -12.36
C ALA A 84 -15.11 -41.55 -11.32
N ILE A 85 -13.93 -41.46 -10.68
CA ILE A 85 -13.62 -40.38 -9.73
C ILE A 85 -13.46 -39.04 -10.46
N LEU A 86 -12.82 -39.04 -11.63
CA LEU A 86 -12.69 -37.87 -12.49
C LEU A 86 -14.06 -37.38 -12.98
N GLU A 87 -14.89 -38.29 -13.50
CA GLU A 87 -16.26 -37.98 -13.94
C GLU A 87 -17.08 -37.39 -12.79
N TYR A 88 -17.05 -38.02 -11.61
CA TYR A 88 -17.70 -37.50 -10.41
C TYR A 88 -17.22 -36.08 -10.03
N LEU A 89 -15.91 -35.79 -10.13
CA LEU A 89 -15.37 -34.46 -9.85
C LEU A 89 -15.81 -33.41 -10.86
N GLU A 90 -15.82 -33.76 -12.15
CA GLU A 90 -16.25 -32.90 -13.24
C GLU A 90 -17.73 -32.55 -13.10
N GLU A 91 -18.57 -33.55 -12.88
CA GLU A 91 -20.00 -33.33 -12.66
C GLU A 91 -20.25 -32.56 -11.35
N SER A 92 -19.48 -32.83 -10.29
CA SER A 92 -19.53 -32.08 -9.01
C SER A 92 -19.24 -30.60 -9.21
N ALA A 93 -18.17 -30.31 -9.94
CA ALA A 93 -17.77 -28.94 -10.22
C ALA A 93 -18.83 -28.23 -11.07
N LYS A 94 -19.37 -28.91 -12.09
CA LYS A 94 -20.37 -28.35 -13.01
C LYS A 94 -21.73 -28.10 -12.36
N GLU A 95 -22.24 -29.05 -11.57
CA GLU A 95 -23.52 -28.88 -10.86
C GLU A 95 -23.47 -27.77 -9.83
N ALA A 96 -22.35 -27.64 -9.12
CA ALA A 96 -22.12 -26.56 -8.16
C ALA A 96 -21.65 -25.25 -8.82
N GLY A 97 -21.50 -25.20 -10.15
CA GLY A 97 -21.03 -24.03 -10.91
C GLY A 97 -19.58 -23.62 -10.65
N ILE A 98 -18.80 -24.47 -9.98
CA ILE A 98 -17.39 -24.25 -9.62
C ILE A 98 -16.49 -24.27 -10.86
N ASP A 99 -16.85 -25.04 -11.89
CA ASP A 99 -16.15 -25.16 -13.16
C ASP A 99 -15.85 -23.79 -13.80
N LYS A 100 -16.80 -22.84 -13.70
CA LYS A 100 -16.68 -21.47 -14.22
C LYS A 100 -15.62 -20.62 -13.52
N HIS A 101 -15.16 -21.05 -12.34
CA HIS A 101 -14.16 -20.35 -11.53
C HIS A 101 -12.77 -20.99 -11.66
N ILE A 102 -12.62 -22.06 -12.44
CA ILE A 102 -11.33 -22.74 -12.65
C ILE A 102 -10.61 -22.11 -13.84
N GLN A 103 -9.35 -21.74 -13.63
CA GLN A 103 -8.46 -21.27 -14.68
C GLN A 103 -7.34 -22.30 -14.88
N TYR A 104 -7.44 -23.07 -15.96
CA TYR A 104 -6.47 -24.10 -16.36
C TYR A 104 -5.19 -23.52 -16.95
N GLY A 105 -4.11 -24.30 -16.92
CA GLY A 105 -2.80 -23.91 -17.44
C GLY A 105 -2.13 -22.74 -16.70
N ARG A 106 -2.56 -22.45 -15.47
CA ARG A 106 -2.15 -21.30 -14.64
C ARG A 106 -1.40 -21.79 -13.41
N ARG A 107 -0.07 -21.77 -13.45
CA ARG A 107 0.78 -22.24 -12.35
C ARG A 107 1.24 -21.09 -11.47
N VAL A 108 0.93 -21.14 -10.17
CA VAL A 108 1.51 -20.22 -9.17
C VAL A 108 2.92 -20.69 -8.84
N THR A 109 3.91 -19.80 -8.97
CA THR A 109 5.32 -20.10 -8.65
C THR A 109 5.82 -19.41 -7.40
N GLU A 110 5.26 -18.24 -7.08
CA GLU A 110 5.64 -17.44 -5.91
C GLU A 110 4.40 -16.81 -5.28
N ALA A 111 4.43 -16.65 -3.97
CA ALA A 111 3.41 -15.94 -3.20
C ALA A 111 4.10 -15.06 -2.15
N ASN A 112 3.96 -13.74 -2.28
CA ASN A 112 4.51 -12.76 -1.36
C ASN A 112 3.40 -12.06 -0.59
N TRP A 113 3.42 -12.14 0.74
CA TRP A 113 2.52 -11.35 1.58
C TRP A 113 3.04 -9.92 1.70
N ASN A 114 2.18 -8.95 1.44
CA ASN A 114 2.47 -7.54 1.67
C ASN A 114 1.67 -7.07 2.91
N SER A 115 2.37 -6.82 4.00
CA SER A 115 1.79 -6.44 5.29
C SER A 115 1.11 -5.06 5.26
N ASP A 116 1.64 -4.11 4.47
CA ASP A 116 1.06 -2.77 4.36
C ASP A 116 -0.30 -2.76 3.64
N GLN A 117 -0.47 -3.63 2.65
CA GLN A 117 -1.71 -3.79 1.88
C GLN A 117 -2.65 -4.83 2.50
N ALA A 118 -2.13 -5.70 3.37
CA ALA A 118 -2.78 -6.93 3.82
C ALA A 118 -3.27 -7.79 2.63
N LEU A 119 -2.40 -7.97 1.63
CA LEU A 119 -2.66 -8.72 0.41
C LEU A 119 -1.51 -9.68 0.08
N TRP A 120 -1.87 -10.83 -0.46
CA TRP A 120 -0.98 -11.72 -1.19
C TRP A 120 -0.80 -11.24 -2.62
N HIS A 121 0.45 -11.21 -3.08
CA HIS A 121 0.86 -11.02 -4.46
C HIS A 121 1.36 -12.35 -5.02
N LEU A 122 0.62 -12.91 -5.98
CA LEU A 122 0.92 -14.21 -6.58
C LEU A 122 1.57 -14.01 -7.94
N THR A 123 2.73 -14.64 -8.15
CA THR A 123 3.35 -14.75 -9.46
C THR A 123 2.79 -15.98 -10.15
N VAL A 124 2.06 -15.77 -11.25
CA VAL A 124 1.37 -16.83 -12.01
C VAL A 124 1.96 -16.91 -13.42
N VAL A 125 2.29 -18.11 -13.84
CA VAL A 125 2.85 -18.40 -15.17
C VAL A 125 1.80 -19.19 -15.96
N SER A 126 1.54 -18.75 -17.19
CA SER A 126 0.58 -19.42 -18.09
C SER A 126 1.32 -20.32 -19.09
N GLY A 127 0.88 -21.56 -19.25
CA GLY A 127 1.32 -22.46 -20.32
C GLY A 127 1.81 -23.83 -19.85
N ALA A 128 1.25 -24.89 -20.44
CA ALA A 128 1.80 -26.23 -20.39
C ALA A 128 2.95 -26.35 -21.42
N GLY A 129 4.13 -26.83 -20.99
CA GLY A 129 5.17 -27.28 -21.93
C GLY A 129 6.22 -26.26 -22.39
N GLY A 130 6.80 -25.46 -21.48
CA GLY A 130 8.12 -24.85 -21.73
C GLY A 130 8.20 -23.66 -22.70
N LYS A 131 7.08 -23.03 -23.07
CA LYS A 131 7.09 -21.72 -23.75
C LYS A 131 6.98 -20.58 -22.74
N THR A 132 7.91 -19.63 -22.80
CA THR A 132 8.00 -18.47 -21.91
C THR A 132 6.87 -17.48 -22.18
N VAL A 133 5.79 -17.55 -21.41
CA VAL A 133 4.78 -16.47 -21.32
C VAL A 133 5.18 -15.54 -20.17
N PRO A 134 5.01 -14.21 -20.29
CA PRO A 134 5.29 -13.29 -19.19
C PRO A 134 4.49 -13.67 -17.95
N ALA A 135 5.14 -13.67 -16.78
CA ALA A 135 4.47 -13.91 -15.51
C ALA A 135 3.47 -12.77 -15.23
N GLU A 136 2.26 -13.12 -14.80
CA GLU A 136 1.26 -12.17 -14.34
C GLU A 136 1.26 -12.11 -12.81
N THR A 137 0.84 -10.97 -12.26
CA THR A 137 0.62 -10.82 -10.82
C THR A 137 -0.86 -10.81 -10.51
N ILE A 138 -1.31 -11.74 -9.65
CA ILE A 138 -2.67 -11.78 -9.11
C ILE A 138 -2.64 -11.40 -7.63
N THR A 139 -3.47 -10.45 -7.22
CA THR A 139 -3.58 -10.02 -5.81
C THR A 139 -4.81 -10.61 -5.13
N CYS A 140 -4.67 -11.09 -3.90
CA CYS A 140 -5.79 -11.60 -3.12
C CYS A 140 -5.63 -11.43 -1.61
N ARG A 141 -6.71 -11.57 -0.84
CA ARG A 141 -6.64 -11.49 0.64
C ARG A 141 -6.25 -12.82 1.26
N TRP A 142 -6.66 -13.93 0.66
CA TRP A 142 -6.46 -15.29 1.14
C TRP A 142 -5.93 -16.22 0.07
N ILE A 143 -5.00 -17.10 0.45
CA ILE A 143 -4.58 -18.26 -0.35
C ILE A 143 -5.04 -19.54 0.34
N ILE A 144 -5.69 -20.43 -0.42
CA ILE A 144 -5.99 -21.79 0.04
C ILE A 144 -5.34 -22.80 -0.89
N LEU A 145 -4.41 -23.57 -0.35
CA LEU A 145 -3.61 -24.53 -1.10
C LEU A 145 -4.29 -25.91 -1.10
N GLY A 146 -4.87 -26.24 -2.25
CA GLY A 146 -5.44 -27.55 -2.60
C GLY A 146 -4.51 -28.41 -3.46
N THR A 147 -3.20 -28.11 -3.44
CA THR A 147 -2.19 -28.68 -4.36
C THR A 147 -1.85 -30.15 -4.12
N GLY A 148 -2.29 -30.71 -2.98
CA GLY A 148 -1.74 -31.99 -2.50
C GLY A 148 -0.25 -31.85 -2.13
N TYR A 149 0.42 -32.98 -1.93
CA TYR A 149 1.82 -33.02 -1.46
C TYR A 149 2.78 -33.80 -2.36
N TYR A 150 2.41 -34.12 -3.60
CA TYR A 150 3.29 -34.84 -4.53
C TYR A 150 3.98 -33.88 -5.50
N ASN A 151 5.21 -34.20 -5.88
CA ASN A 151 5.86 -33.56 -7.02
C ASN A 151 5.31 -34.18 -8.30
N TYR A 152 4.74 -33.36 -9.19
CA TYR A 152 4.11 -33.82 -10.44
C TYR A 152 5.10 -33.91 -11.60
N GLU A 153 6.26 -33.26 -11.51
CA GLU A 153 7.26 -33.12 -12.58
C GLU A 153 8.38 -34.16 -12.45
N GLU A 154 8.67 -34.60 -11.23
CA GLU A 154 9.78 -35.52 -10.94
C GLU A 154 9.32 -36.69 -10.06
N ALA A 155 9.65 -37.89 -10.50
CA ALA A 155 9.47 -39.11 -9.72
C ALA A 155 10.48 -39.19 -8.57
N LEU A 156 10.20 -40.04 -7.57
CA LEU A 156 11.19 -40.38 -6.56
C LEU A 156 12.27 -41.26 -7.19
N PRO A 157 13.56 -40.87 -7.17
CA PRO A 157 14.62 -41.71 -7.70
C PRO A 157 14.66 -43.07 -6.98
N ALA A 158 14.72 -44.15 -7.75
CA ALA A 158 14.91 -45.50 -7.24
C ALA A 158 16.42 -45.83 -7.26
N ASP A 159 17.06 -45.74 -6.10
CA ASP A 159 18.49 -46.05 -5.93
C ASP A 159 18.74 -47.57 -6.01
N ILE A 160 18.74 -48.14 -7.22
CA ILE A 160 18.89 -49.59 -7.46
C ILE A 160 20.23 -49.87 -8.14
N PRO A 161 21.14 -50.66 -7.52
CA PRO A 161 22.45 -50.94 -8.10
C PRO A 161 22.37 -51.59 -9.49
N GLY A 162 23.02 -50.98 -10.48
CA GLY A 162 23.12 -51.52 -11.84
C GLY A 162 21.87 -51.35 -12.71
N ILE A 163 20.82 -50.65 -12.24
CA ILE A 163 19.57 -50.49 -13.00
C ILE A 163 19.76 -49.87 -14.39
N ASP A 164 20.74 -48.98 -14.55
CA ASP A 164 21.10 -48.34 -15.83
C ASP A 164 21.63 -49.33 -16.88
N LYS A 165 22.00 -50.55 -16.49
CA LYS A 165 22.49 -51.60 -17.39
C LYS A 165 21.37 -52.43 -18.00
N PHE A 166 20.14 -52.35 -17.48
CA PHE A 166 19.01 -53.14 -17.95
C PHE A 166 18.65 -52.74 -19.38
N GLN A 167 18.63 -53.69 -20.31
CA GLN A 167 18.32 -53.43 -21.72
C GLN A 167 16.82 -53.55 -22.05
N GLY A 168 16.01 -54.03 -21.12
CA GLY A 168 14.55 -54.07 -21.24
C GLY A 168 13.88 -52.73 -20.91
N THR A 169 12.55 -52.71 -20.82
CA THR A 169 11.81 -51.47 -20.58
C THR A 169 11.75 -51.13 -19.10
N LEU A 170 12.24 -49.95 -18.70
CA LEU A 170 12.15 -49.43 -17.35
C LEU A 170 11.03 -48.38 -17.25
N ILE A 171 10.12 -48.53 -16.29
CA ILE A 171 8.94 -47.68 -16.14
C ILE A 171 8.77 -47.25 -14.68
N HIS A 172 8.50 -45.96 -14.46
CA HIS A 172 8.03 -45.47 -13.17
C HIS A 172 6.51 -45.25 -13.24
N PRO A 173 5.69 -45.76 -12.30
CA PRO A 173 4.22 -45.69 -12.38
C PRO A 173 3.63 -44.28 -12.55
N GLN A 174 4.35 -43.25 -12.11
CA GLN A 174 3.96 -41.84 -12.28
C GLN A 174 3.96 -41.37 -13.74
N PHE A 175 4.82 -41.91 -14.58
CA PHE A 175 4.99 -41.53 -15.99
C PHE A 175 4.78 -42.76 -16.86
N TRP A 176 3.54 -43.25 -16.87
CA TRP A 176 3.17 -44.45 -17.60
C TRP A 176 3.06 -44.17 -19.12
N PRO A 177 3.75 -44.92 -20.00
CA PRO A 177 3.61 -44.75 -21.44
C PRO A 177 2.24 -45.24 -21.94
N GLU A 178 1.52 -44.41 -22.71
CA GLU A 178 0.17 -44.72 -23.20
C GLU A 178 0.13 -45.89 -24.20
N ASP A 179 1.20 -46.08 -24.96
CA ASP A 179 1.35 -47.07 -26.02
C ASP A 179 2.11 -48.34 -25.59
N LEU A 180 2.32 -48.53 -24.28
CA LEU A 180 3.05 -49.69 -23.76
C LEU A 180 2.29 -51.01 -24.05
N ASP A 181 2.85 -51.84 -24.92
CA ASP A 181 2.40 -53.23 -25.09
C ASP A 181 3.18 -54.20 -24.20
N TYR A 182 2.48 -54.78 -23.24
CA TYR A 182 3.02 -55.75 -22.30
C TYR A 182 2.37 -57.14 -22.43
N ALA A 183 1.68 -57.41 -23.55
CA ALA A 183 1.15 -58.73 -23.87
C ALA A 183 2.27 -59.79 -23.84
N ASP A 184 2.03 -60.92 -23.18
CA ASP A 184 2.94 -62.06 -23.14
C ASP A 184 4.36 -61.75 -22.59
N LYS A 185 4.55 -60.64 -21.86
CA LYS A 185 5.83 -60.24 -21.24
C LYS A 185 5.97 -60.70 -19.80
N ASN A 186 7.22 -60.90 -19.35
CA ASN A 186 7.56 -61.08 -17.95
C ASN A 186 7.85 -59.73 -17.30
N ILE A 187 7.10 -59.38 -16.26
CA ILE A 187 7.17 -58.06 -15.62
C ILE A 187 7.61 -58.21 -14.17
N VAL A 188 8.55 -57.39 -13.70
CA VAL A 188 8.89 -57.28 -12.28
C VAL A 188 8.49 -55.90 -11.74
N ILE A 189 7.61 -55.87 -10.74
CA ILE A 189 7.21 -54.67 -10.00
C ILE A 189 8.05 -54.59 -8.73
N ILE A 190 8.90 -53.57 -8.61
CA ILE A 190 9.76 -53.34 -7.44
C ILE A 190 9.04 -52.41 -6.46
N GLY A 191 8.60 -52.96 -5.32
CA GLY A 191 7.85 -52.25 -4.29
C GLY A 191 6.62 -53.03 -3.80
N SER A 192 6.12 -52.69 -2.61
CA SER A 192 5.00 -53.39 -1.95
C SER A 192 3.92 -52.44 -1.41
N GLY A 193 3.89 -51.20 -1.90
CA GLY A 193 2.88 -50.20 -1.54
C GLY A 193 1.59 -50.32 -2.38
N ALA A 194 0.63 -49.43 -2.12
CA ALA A 194 -0.68 -49.44 -2.78
C ALA A 194 -0.60 -49.51 -4.32
N THR A 195 0.32 -48.76 -4.94
CA THR A 195 0.56 -48.76 -6.40
C THR A 195 0.96 -50.15 -6.93
N ALA A 196 1.81 -50.88 -6.21
CA ALA A 196 2.26 -52.21 -6.65
C ALA A 196 1.11 -53.23 -6.60
N VAL A 197 0.27 -53.11 -5.57
CA VAL A 197 -0.84 -54.05 -5.30
C VAL A 197 -2.02 -53.84 -6.25
N THR A 198 -2.19 -52.64 -6.80
CA THR A 198 -3.16 -52.39 -7.88
C THR A 198 -2.63 -52.78 -9.25
N LEU A 199 -1.32 -52.58 -9.50
CA LEU A 199 -0.67 -52.94 -10.75
C LEU A 199 -0.61 -54.45 -10.99
N LEU A 200 -0.22 -55.24 -9.98
CA LEU A 200 -0.05 -56.69 -10.16
C LEU A 200 -1.30 -57.38 -10.74
N PRO A 201 -2.51 -57.25 -10.14
CA PRO A 201 -3.69 -57.93 -10.68
C PRO A 201 -4.09 -57.38 -12.05
N ALA A 202 -3.95 -56.07 -12.30
CA ALA A 202 -4.30 -55.46 -13.57
C ALA A 202 -3.37 -55.90 -14.72
N LEU A 203 -2.06 -55.98 -14.47
CA LEU A 203 -1.09 -56.42 -15.48
C LEU A 203 -1.18 -57.93 -15.75
N ALA A 204 -1.47 -58.74 -14.72
CA ALA A 204 -1.60 -60.20 -14.84
C ALA A 204 -2.77 -60.64 -15.75
N GLU A 205 -3.71 -59.75 -16.07
CA GLU A 205 -4.77 -60.03 -17.05
C GLU A 205 -4.23 -60.26 -18.46
N LYS A 206 -3.14 -59.58 -18.85
CA LYS A 206 -2.57 -59.58 -20.22
C LYS A 206 -1.12 -60.06 -20.32
N ALA A 207 -0.32 -59.89 -19.26
CA ALA A 207 1.09 -60.29 -19.25
C ALA A 207 1.27 -61.81 -19.17
N ALA A 208 2.43 -62.34 -19.60
CA ALA A 208 2.75 -63.75 -19.43
C ALA A 208 2.96 -64.11 -17.95
N HIS A 209 3.68 -63.26 -17.22
CA HIS A 209 3.88 -63.41 -15.78
C HIS A 209 4.25 -62.08 -15.13
N VAL A 210 3.69 -61.80 -13.94
CA VAL A 210 3.99 -60.58 -13.17
C VAL A 210 4.51 -60.93 -11.78
N THR A 211 5.72 -60.48 -11.45
CA THR A 211 6.35 -60.71 -10.14
C THR A 211 6.45 -59.41 -9.35
N MET A 212 5.88 -59.36 -8.14
CA MET A 212 6.13 -58.27 -7.20
C MET A 212 7.38 -58.58 -6.35
N LEU A 213 8.44 -57.81 -6.55
CA LEU A 213 9.68 -57.87 -5.78
C LEU A 213 9.66 -56.82 -4.66
N GLN A 214 9.77 -57.28 -3.42
CA GLN A 214 9.70 -56.43 -2.24
C GLN A 214 10.88 -56.67 -1.30
N ARG A 215 11.39 -55.59 -0.69
CA ARG A 215 12.39 -55.70 0.38
C ARG A 215 11.74 -55.99 1.73
N THR A 216 10.59 -55.39 1.99
CA THR A 216 9.85 -55.52 3.24
C THR A 216 8.40 -55.88 2.94
N PRO A 217 7.86 -56.98 3.51
CA PRO A 217 6.47 -57.37 3.31
C PRO A 217 5.46 -56.33 3.77
N SER A 218 4.27 -56.36 3.16
CA SER A 218 3.13 -55.51 3.52
C SER A 218 1.94 -56.30 4.07
N TYR A 219 1.09 -55.65 4.86
CA TYR A 219 -0.20 -56.20 5.29
C TYR A 219 -1.28 -55.95 4.25
N PHE A 220 -2.15 -56.93 4.05
CA PHE A 220 -3.24 -56.90 3.07
C PHE A 220 -4.60 -57.03 3.76
N ILE A 221 -5.61 -56.28 3.31
CA ILE A 221 -6.94 -56.24 3.95
C ILE A 221 -8.11 -56.30 2.96
N THR A 222 -9.25 -56.83 3.44
CA THR A 222 -10.53 -56.94 2.71
C THR A 222 -11.72 -56.22 3.40
N VAL A 223 -11.57 -55.64 4.61
CA VAL A 223 -12.66 -54.94 5.36
C VAL A 223 -12.12 -53.70 6.11
N ALA A 224 -12.87 -52.58 6.13
CA ALA A 224 -12.37 -51.26 6.56
C ALA A 224 -13.02 -50.63 7.84
N MET A 225 -12.24 -49.76 8.50
CA MET A 225 -12.47 -48.89 9.65
C MET A 225 -12.38 -49.45 11.09
N LEU A 226 -13.11 -50.50 11.51
CA LEU A 226 -13.04 -50.98 12.91
C LEU A 226 -11.64 -51.49 13.31
N LEU A 227 -10.89 -51.98 12.31
CA LEU A 227 -9.52 -52.48 12.43
C LEU A 227 -8.50 -51.41 12.85
N PHE A 228 -8.66 -50.12 12.50
CA PHE A 228 -7.64 -49.10 12.81
C PHE A 228 -7.51 -48.84 14.32
N LYS A 229 -8.63 -48.62 15.01
CA LYS A 229 -8.63 -48.38 16.47
C LYS A 229 -8.13 -49.61 17.24
N LEU A 230 -8.56 -50.81 16.83
CA LEU A 230 -8.09 -52.07 17.41
C LEU A 230 -6.60 -52.33 17.14
N SER A 231 -6.07 -51.89 15.99
CA SER A 231 -4.64 -52.06 15.64
C SER A 231 -3.73 -51.25 16.56
N ARG A 232 -4.13 -50.03 16.94
CA ARG A 232 -3.33 -49.20 17.87
C ARG A 232 -3.39 -49.72 19.32
N GLN A 233 -4.52 -50.28 19.73
CA GLN A 233 -4.75 -50.69 21.12
C GLN A 233 -4.33 -52.15 21.39
N PHE A 234 -4.42 -53.03 20.38
CA PHE A 234 -4.08 -54.45 20.45
C PHE A 234 -3.35 -54.93 19.17
N PRO A 235 -2.16 -54.39 18.84
CA PRO A 235 -1.47 -54.64 17.57
C PRO A 235 -1.20 -56.13 17.31
N GLY A 236 -0.83 -56.89 18.35
CA GLY A 236 -0.55 -58.32 18.24
C GLY A 236 -1.78 -59.17 17.87
N VAL A 237 -2.99 -58.77 18.29
CA VAL A 237 -4.24 -59.47 17.95
C VAL A 237 -4.60 -59.22 16.49
N VAL A 238 -4.53 -57.95 16.06
CA VAL A 238 -4.82 -57.59 14.67
C VAL A 238 -3.80 -58.20 13.71
N ARG A 239 -2.51 -58.21 14.07
CA ARG A 239 -1.47 -58.90 13.29
C ARG A 239 -1.83 -60.36 13.03
N ARG A 240 -2.21 -61.13 14.06
CA ARG A 240 -2.63 -62.54 13.91
C ARG A 240 -3.85 -62.68 13.02
N TYR A 241 -4.84 -61.81 13.18
CA TYR A 241 -6.04 -61.80 12.34
C TYR A 241 -5.70 -61.57 10.86
N LEU A 242 -4.90 -60.54 10.55
CA LEU A 242 -4.50 -60.19 9.18
C LEU A 242 -3.66 -61.28 8.51
N LEU A 243 -2.72 -61.87 9.24
CA LEU A 243 -1.93 -63.00 8.74
C LEU A 243 -2.83 -64.23 8.48
N GLY A 244 -3.76 -64.53 9.40
CA GLY A 244 -4.70 -65.63 9.21
C GLY A 244 -5.69 -65.43 8.06
N GLN A 245 -6.06 -64.19 7.72
CA GLN A 245 -6.87 -63.90 6.51
C GLN A 245 -6.04 -63.99 5.23
N THR A 246 -4.77 -63.61 5.28
CA THR A 246 -3.82 -63.80 4.17
C THR A 246 -3.61 -65.28 3.89
N GLU A 247 -3.31 -66.09 4.91
CA GLU A 247 -3.10 -67.54 4.79
C GLU A 247 -4.28 -68.26 4.15
N LYS A 248 -5.52 -67.88 4.50
CA LYS A 248 -6.75 -68.47 3.93
C LYS A 248 -6.95 -68.18 2.44
N GLN A 249 -6.37 -67.10 1.92
CA GLN A 249 -6.54 -66.67 0.54
C GLN A 249 -5.36 -67.04 -0.37
N LEU A 250 -4.22 -67.42 0.20
CA LEU A 250 -3.03 -67.81 -0.57
C LEU A 250 -3.18 -69.22 -1.17
N PRO A 251 -2.63 -69.47 -2.37
CA PRO A 251 -2.54 -70.82 -2.91
C PRO A 251 -1.50 -71.64 -2.12
N PRO A 252 -1.64 -72.98 -2.03
CA PRO A 252 -0.80 -73.83 -1.18
C PRO A 252 0.72 -73.79 -1.45
N ASN A 253 1.12 -73.30 -2.63
CA ASN A 253 2.51 -73.23 -3.09
C ASN A 253 3.24 -71.92 -2.74
N ILE A 254 2.56 -70.94 -2.12
CA ILE A 254 3.17 -69.66 -1.72
C ILE A 254 3.13 -69.54 -0.19
N PRO A 255 4.29 -69.56 0.50
CA PRO A 255 4.31 -69.49 1.95
C PRO A 255 3.99 -68.07 2.47
N VAL A 256 3.34 -68.00 3.64
CA VAL A 256 3.06 -66.72 4.33
C VAL A 256 4.35 -66.04 4.76
N ASP A 257 5.33 -66.79 5.28
CA ASP A 257 6.66 -66.30 5.64
C ASP A 257 7.68 -66.76 4.57
N PRO A 258 8.52 -65.87 4.00
CA PRO A 258 8.76 -64.47 4.35
C PRO A 258 7.90 -63.44 3.57
N HIS A 259 6.96 -63.86 2.72
CA HIS A 259 6.34 -62.98 1.72
C HIS A 259 5.22 -62.06 2.24
N PHE A 260 4.63 -62.38 3.38
CA PHE A 260 3.46 -61.71 3.93
C PHE A 260 3.57 -61.51 5.44
N THR A 261 4.77 -61.57 6.03
CA THR A 261 5.04 -61.35 7.46
C THR A 261 5.81 -60.04 7.69
N PRO A 262 5.15 -58.88 7.83
CA PRO A 262 5.85 -57.61 8.00
C PRO A 262 6.60 -57.51 9.34
N PRO A 263 7.78 -56.86 9.40
CA PRO A 263 8.52 -56.64 10.65
C PRO A 263 7.95 -55.50 11.52
N TYR A 264 6.89 -54.83 11.06
CA TYR A 264 6.25 -53.70 11.73
C TYR A 264 4.80 -54.03 12.14
N ASN A 265 4.19 -53.21 13.01
CA ASN A 265 2.80 -53.41 13.44
C ASN A 265 1.80 -52.87 12.39
N PRO A 266 0.58 -53.43 12.32
CA PRO A 266 -0.45 -52.88 11.43
C PRO A 266 -0.64 -51.37 11.62
N TRP A 267 -0.71 -50.61 10.52
CA TRP A 267 -0.84 -49.15 10.45
C TRP A 267 0.38 -48.29 10.83
N GLU A 268 1.54 -48.88 11.16
CA GLU A 268 2.82 -48.14 11.17
C GLU A 268 3.30 -47.79 9.73
N GLN A 269 2.78 -48.52 8.74
CA GLN A 269 2.80 -48.20 7.32
C GLN A 269 1.38 -48.38 6.74
N ARG A 270 1.13 -47.79 5.57
CA ARG A 270 -0.19 -47.87 4.90
C ARG A 270 -0.48 -49.32 4.51
N LEU A 271 -1.67 -49.82 4.88
CA LEU A 271 -2.12 -51.16 4.51
C LEU A 271 -2.48 -51.21 3.02
N CYS A 272 -2.35 -52.39 2.41
CA CYS A 272 -2.72 -52.61 1.02
C CYS A 272 -4.13 -53.22 0.93
N THR A 273 -5.03 -52.54 0.22
CA THR A 273 -6.42 -53.00 0.04
C THR A 273 -6.54 -53.86 -1.21
N CYS A 274 -7.12 -55.06 -1.07
CA CYS A 274 -7.38 -55.99 -2.19
C CYS A 274 -8.89 -56.29 -2.28
N PRO A 275 -9.69 -55.41 -2.92
CA PRO A 275 -11.13 -55.61 -3.05
C PRO A 275 -11.45 -56.97 -3.68
N ALA A 276 -12.39 -57.70 -3.09
CA ALA A 276 -12.79 -59.05 -3.51
C ALA A 276 -11.63 -60.07 -3.63
N GLY A 277 -10.47 -59.81 -3.01
CA GLY A 277 -9.31 -60.70 -3.04
C GLY A 277 -8.61 -60.80 -4.41
N ASP A 278 -8.77 -59.80 -5.27
CA ASP A 278 -8.22 -59.78 -6.63
C ASP A 278 -6.71 -60.04 -6.73
N PHE A 279 -5.92 -59.48 -5.80
CA PHE A 279 -4.49 -59.75 -5.68
C PHE A 279 -4.21 -61.25 -5.45
N TYR A 280 -4.93 -61.87 -4.51
CA TYR A 280 -4.77 -63.29 -4.21
C TYR A 280 -5.25 -64.19 -5.34
N LYS A 281 -6.27 -63.74 -6.09
CA LYS A 281 -6.74 -64.42 -7.31
C LYS A 281 -5.65 -64.46 -8.37
N ALA A 282 -4.91 -63.36 -8.60
CA ALA A 282 -3.80 -63.35 -9.55
C ALA A 282 -2.68 -64.33 -9.17
N LEU A 283 -2.40 -64.48 -7.87
CA LEU A 283 -1.48 -65.51 -7.36
C LEU A 283 -2.03 -66.93 -7.57
N SER A 284 -3.33 -67.14 -7.30
CA SER A 284 -3.99 -68.44 -7.42
C SER A 284 -4.13 -68.91 -8.88
N ASP A 285 -4.31 -67.98 -9.81
CA ASP A 285 -4.35 -68.23 -11.25
C ASP A 285 -2.97 -68.62 -11.83
N GLY A 286 -1.89 -68.54 -11.03
CA GLY A 286 -0.52 -68.86 -11.45
C GLY A 286 0.15 -67.82 -12.35
N ARG A 287 -0.51 -66.68 -12.59
CA ARG A 287 -0.01 -65.56 -13.42
C ARG A 287 0.72 -64.48 -12.63
N GLY A 288 0.65 -64.54 -11.30
CA GLY A 288 1.31 -63.62 -10.38
C GLY A 288 2.23 -64.33 -9.38
N GLY A 289 3.32 -63.67 -8.99
CA GLY A 289 4.25 -64.15 -7.95
C GLY A 289 4.75 -63.04 -7.03
N VAL A 290 5.26 -63.41 -5.85
CA VAL A 290 5.88 -62.49 -4.87
C VAL A 290 7.26 -62.99 -4.48
N VAL A 291 8.25 -62.09 -4.49
CA VAL A 291 9.62 -62.37 -4.05
C VAL A 291 9.99 -61.38 -2.97
N THR A 292 10.50 -61.87 -1.83
CA THR A 292 11.01 -61.04 -0.73
C THR A 292 12.52 -61.17 -0.63
N GLY A 293 13.25 -60.06 -0.80
CA GLY A 293 14.70 -60.07 -0.73
C GLY A 293 15.35 -58.72 -1.04
N HIS A 294 16.68 -58.68 -1.02
CA HIS A 294 17.47 -57.50 -1.34
C HIS A 294 18.02 -57.59 -2.77
N ILE A 295 17.84 -56.54 -3.58
CA ILE A 295 18.45 -56.46 -4.91
C ILE A 295 19.95 -56.23 -4.73
N GLU A 296 20.76 -57.20 -5.14
CA GLU A 296 22.22 -57.06 -5.13
C GLU A 296 22.69 -56.23 -6.35
N ALA A 297 22.16 -56.57 -7.53
CA ALA A 297 22.41 -55.86 -8.77
C ALA A 297 21.37 -56.20 -9.85
N VAL A 298 21.19 -55.26 -10.78
CA VAL A 298 20.54 -55.48 -12.07
C VAL A 298 21.62 -55.60 -13.16
N ASP A 299 21.51 -56.63 -14.00
CA ASP A 299 22.34 -56.84 -15.18
C ASP A 299 21.50 -56.66 -16.46
N GLU A 300 22.09 -56.88 -17.64
CA GLU A 300 21.48 -56.58 -18.96
C GLU A 300 20.07 -57.16 -19.17
N GLY A 301 19.77 -58.35 -18.63
CA GLY A 301 18.46 -58.99 -18.75
C GLY A 301 18.03 -59.76 -17.49
N SER A 302 18.57 -59.43 -16.33
CA SER A 302 18.24 -60.11 -15.07
C SER A 302 18.39 -59.26 -13.83
N ILE A 303 17.65 -59.62 -12.78
CA ILE A 303 17.77 -59.05 -11.44
C ILE A 303 18.30 -60.15 -10.51
N ARG A 304 19.46 -59.93 -9.89
CA ARG A 304 19.99 -60.78 -8.81
C ARG A 304 19.40 -60.35 -7.47
N VAL A 305 18.62 -61.24 -6.87
CA VAL A 305 17.96 -61.03 -5.58
C VAL A 305 18.57 -61.95 -4.54
N LYS A 306 19.07 -61.38 -3.46
CA LYS A 306 19.51 -62.12 -2.29
C LYS A 306 18.33 -62.29 -1.34
N LYS A 307 17.84 -63.53 -1.16
CA LYS A 307 16.75 -63.84 -0.23
C LYS A 307 17.25 -63.80 1.22
N HIS A 308 16.32 -63.66 2.15
CA HIS A 308 16.61 -63.68 3.59
C HIS A 308 16.91 -65.09 4.12
N ASP A 309 16.41 -66.11 3.43
CA ASP A 309 16.57 -67.52 3.77
C ASP A 309 17.41 -68.16 2.66
N ASP A 310 18.60 -68.70 2.99
CA ASP A 310 19.71 -69.06 2.08
C ASP A 310 19.29 -69.49 0.66
N GLY A 311 19.47 -68.58 -0.30
CA GLY A 311 19.28 -68.82 -1.73
C GLY A 311 19.29 -67.52 -2.55
N ASP A 312 20.16 -67.43 -3.56
CA ASP A 312 20.12 -66.36 -4.56
C ASP A 312 19.03 -66.70 -5.60
N GLU A 313 18.21 -65.73 -5.97
CA GLU A 313 17.20 -65.85 -7.03
C GLU A 313 17.50 -64.89 -8.16
N ILE A 314 17.40 -65.38 -9.40
CA ILE A 314 17.61 -64.60 -10.61
C ILE A 314 16.27 -64.45 -11.32
N LEU A 315 15.75 -63.22 -11.35
CA LEU A 315 14.56 -62.88 -12.13
C LEU A 315 14.99 -62.42 -13.52
N ARG A 316 14.24 -62.78 -14.57
CA ARG A 316 14.53 -62.39 -15.96
C ARG A 316 13.36 -61.61 -16.56
N PRO A 317 13.16 -60.34 -16.14
CA PRO A 317 12.07 -59.52 -16.67
C PRO A 317 12.39 -58.98 -18.07
N ASP A 318 11.33 -58.83 -18.87
CA ASP A 318 11.31 -57.96 -20.05
C ASP A 318 11.07 -56.49 -19.66
N ILE A 319 10.32 -56.27 -18.56
CA ILE A 319 9.92 -54.95 -18.05
C ILE A 319 10.17 -54.84 -16.54
N ILE A 320 10.77 -53.74 -16.09
CA ILE A 320 10.91 -53.39 -14.67
C ILE A 320 10.04 -52.16 -14.34
N ILE A 321 9.22 -52.27 -13.30
CA ILE A 321 8.38 -51.17 -12.79
C ILE A 321 8.86 -50.75 -11.39
N THR A 322 9.31 -49.50 -11.23
CA THR A 322 9.86 -48.98 -9.94
C THR A 322 8.79 -48.34 -9.06
N ALA A 323 7.93 -49.16 -8.43
CA ALA A 323 6.88 -48.73 -7.51
C ALA A 323 7.39 -48.42 -6.07
N THR A 324 8.51 -47.68 -5.94
CA THR A 324 9.23 -47.45 -4.67
C THR A 324 8.75 -46.24 -3.84
N GLY A 325 7.68 -45.57 -4.26
CA GLY A 325 7.11 -44.40 -3.59
C GLY A 325 7.08 -43.16 -4.49
N LEU A 326 6.56 -42.05 -3.97
CA LEU A 326 6.40 -40.79 -4.72
C LEU A 326 7.22 -39.69 -4.05
N LYS A 327 7.75 -38.76 -4.87
CA LYS A 327 8.48 -37.59 -4.37
C LYS A 327 7.48 -36.62 -3.75
N ILE A 328 7.71 -36.23 -2.50
CA ILE A 328 6.84 -35.30 -1.76
C ILE A 328 7.32 -33.87 -1.98
N GLN A 329 6.38 -32.96 -2.25
CA GLN A 329 6.61 -31.53 -2.42
C GLN A 329 5.45 -30.75 -1.81
N ILE A 330 5.76 -29.90 -0.83
CA ILE A 330 4.75 -29.06 -0.19
C ILE A 330 4.30 -27.93 -1.13
N ALA A 331 3.01 -27.55 -1.04
CA ALA A 331 2.46 -26.37 -1.70
C ALA A 331 2.69 -26.33 -3.23
N GLY A 332 2.88 -27.49 -3.87
CA GLY A 332 3.23 -27.54 -5.30
C GLY A 332 4.57 -26.89 -5.65
N GLY A 333 5.44 -26.57 -4.68
CA GLY A 333 6.74 -25.92 -4.90
C GLY A 333 6.68 -24.38 -4.96
N ILE A 334 5.57 -23.77 -4.54
CA ILE A 334 5.46 -22.31 -4.42
C ILE A 334 6.49 -21.78 -3.43
N ARG A 335 7.23 -20.74 -3.82
CA ARG A 335 8.09 -19.98 -2.91
C ARG A 335 7.26 -18.96 -2.15
N PHE A 336 7.39 -18.94 -0.82
CA PHE A 336 6.71 -17.96 0.03
C PHE A 336 7.66 -16.89 0.52
N SER A 337 7.16 -15.66 0.64
CA SER A 337 7.84 -14.57 1.32
C SER A 337 6.86 -13.66 2.05
N VAL A 338 7.35 -12.94 3.05
CA VAL A 338 6.61 -11.92 3.81
C VAL A 338 7.39 -10.62 3.70
N ASP A 339 6.79 -9.60 3.09
CA ASP A 339 7.42 -8.30 2.83
C ASP A 339 8.77 -8.41 2.08
N GLY A 340 8.91 -9.43 1.23
CA GLY A 340 10.13 -9.75 0.48
C GLY A 340 11.08 -10.72 1.18
N ASP A 341 10.92 -10.97 2.49
CA ASP A 341 11.76 -11.92 3.23
C ASP A 341 11.33 -13.37 2.96
N PRO A 342 12.24 -14.29 2.58
CA PRO A 342 11.90 -15.69 2.32
C PRO A 342 11.28 -16.39 3.53
N PHE A 343 10.21 -17.15 3.29
CA PHE A 343 9.52 -17.96 4.30
C PHE A 343 9.58 -19.43 3.92
N ASN A 344 10.18 -20.28 4.76
CA ASN A 344 10.31 -21.72 4.52
C ASN A 344 9.29 -22.53 5.34
N PRO A 345 8.23 -23.11 4.72
CA PRO A 345 7.21 -23.86 5.44
C PRO A 345 7.73 -25.00 6.32
N SER A 346 8.85 -25.64 5.96
CA SER A 346 9.36 -26.78 6.73
C SER A 346 9.94 -26.38 8.09
N GLU A 347 10.28 -25.10 8.29
CA GLU A 347 10.80 -24.60 9.57
C GLU A 347 9.68 -24.32 10.58
N HIS A 348 8.44 -24.24 10.13
CA HIS A 348 7.29 -23.79 10.93
C HIS A 348 6.35 -24.93 11.34
N PHE A 349 5.50 -24.64 12.34
CA PHE A 349 4.44 -25.54 12.77
C PHE A 349 3.15 -25.32 11.99
N ILE A 350 2.32 -26.35 11.85
CA ILE A 350 0.98 -26.24 11.25
C ILE A 350 -0.11 -26.26 12.32
N TRP A 351 -0.90 -25.19 12.39
CA TRP A 351 -2.02 -25.03 13.31
C TRP A 351 -3.23 -25.79 12.78
N ARG A 352 -3.74 -26.73 13.59
CA ARG A 352 -4.85 -27.67 13.29
C ARG A 352 -4.70 -28.45 11.99
N GLY A 353 -3.48 -28.55 11.46
CA GLY A 353 -3.25 -29.09 10.12
C GLY A 353 -3.89 -28.25 9.00
N VAL A 354 -4.08 -26.94 9.23
CA VAL A 354 -4.72 -26.01 8.29
C VAL A 354 -3.84 -24.79 8.00
N MET A 355 -3.41 -24.02 9.00
CA MET A 355 -2.67 -22.76 8.76
C MET A 355 -1.21 -22.88 9.20
N LEU A 356 -0.29 -22.25 8.46
CA LEU A 356 1.14 -22.22 8.83
C LEU A 356 1.42 -21.16 9.88
N GLN A 357 2.22 -21.51 10.89
CA GLN A 357 2.67 -20.58 11.93
C GLN A 357 3.32 -19.35 11.31
N ASN A 358 2.97 -18.16 11.82
CA ASN A 358 3.49 -16.86 11.39
C ASN A 358 3.21 -16.46 9.94
N LEU A 359 2.38 -17.21 9.20
CA LEU A 359 2.04 -16.88 7.81
C LEU A 359 0.59 -16.36 7.72
N PRO A 360 0.37 -15.10 7.29
CA PRO A 360 -0.98 -14.51 7.27
C PRO A 360 -1.89 -15.08 6.19
N ASN A 361 -3.17 -15.28 6.52
CA ASN A 361 -4.25 -15.60 5.56
C ASN A 361 -3.93 -16.73 4.56
N LEU A 362 -3.13 -17.71 4.99
CA LEU A 362 -2.79 -18.87 4.17
C LEU A 362 -3.23 -20.16 4.86
N ALA A 363 -3.99 -20.95 4.12
CA ALA A 363 -4.43 -22.27 4.55
C ALA A 363 -3.97 -23.37 3.59
N TYR A 364 -3.73 -24.55 4.14
CA TYR A 364 -3.26 -25.75 3.47
C TYR A 364 -4.26 -26.89 3.72
N ILE A 365 -4.76 -27.50 2.65
CA ILE A 365 -5.72 -28.60 2.75
C ILE A 365 -4.98 -29.93 2.72
N ILE A 366 -4.83 -30.55 3.88
CA ILE A 366 -4.27 -31.90 4.03
C ILE A 366 -5.33 -32.87 4.53
N GLY A 367 -5.39 -34.07 3.93
CA GLY A 367 -6.28 -35.14 4.35
C GLY A 367 -5.68 -36.04 5.42
N TYR A 368 -6.41 -37.12 5.74
CA TYR A 368 -5.95 -38.15 6.68
C TYR A 368 -5.14 -39.24 5.97
N THR A 369 -4.22 -39.87 6.69
CA THR A 369 -3.51 -41.08 6.21
C THR A 369 -4.24 -42.37 6.60
N ASN A 370 -5.15 -42.29 7.57
CA ASN A 370 -5.88 -43.41 8.17
C ASN A 370 -7.40 -43.37 7.92
N ALA A 371 -7.87 -42.35 7.20
CA ALA A 371 -9.26 -42.16 6.79
C ALA A 371 -9.26 -41.47 5.40
N SER A 372 -10.44 -41.27 4.82
CA SER A 372 -10.52 -40.61 3.51
C SER A 372 -10.01 -39.17 3.53
N TRP A 373 -9.38 -38.80 2.42
CA TRP A 373 -8.92 -37.46 2.12
C TRP A 373 -10.06 -36.42 2.11
N THR A 374 -11.23 -36.79 1.60
CA THR A 374 -12.40 -35.89 1.45
C THR A 374 -12.92 -35.40 2.79
N LEU A 375 -12.96 -36.26 3.81
CA LEU A 375 -13.35 -35.89 5.17
C LEU A 375 -12.39 -34.84 5.76
N GLY A 376 -11.09 -35.01 5.52
CA GLY A 376 -10.08 -34.06 5.99
C GLY A 376 -10.18 -32.72 5.28
N ALA A 377 -10.44 -32.74 3.97
CA ALA A 377 -10.66 -31.55 3.17
C ALA A 377 -11.91 -30.76 3.60
N ASP A 378 -13.01 -31.45 3.93
CA ASP A 378 -14.24 -30.81 4.38
C ASP A 378 -14.13 -30.13 5.75
N VAL A 379 -13.43 -30.80 6.68
CA VAL A 379 -13.09 -30.21 7.98
C VAL A 379 -12.25 -28.94 7.81
N ASN A 380 -11.22 -28.99 6.96
CA ASN A 380 -10.34 -27.84 6.73
C ASN A 380 -11.09 -26.67 6.08
N ALA A 381 -11.89 -26.93 5.04
CA ALA A 381 -12.67 -25.90 4.38
C ALA A 381 -13.67 -25.22 5.35
N THR A 382 -14.32 -26.01 6.22
CA THR A 382 -15.26 -25.49 7.23
C THR A 382 -14.58 -24.55 8.22
N ILE A 383 -13.40 -24.92 8.75
CA ILE A 383 -12.70 -24.06 9.72
C ILE A 383 -12.16 -22.78 9.06
N ILE A 384 -11.69 -22.84 7.80
CA ILE A 384 -11.26 -21.67 7.04
C ILE A 384 -12.42 -20.69 6.86
N ALA A 385 -13.60 -21.17 6.46
CA ALA A 385 -14.80 -20.33 6.32
C ALA A 385 -15.17 -19.63 7.65
N ARG A 386 -15.09 -20.35 8.78
CA ARG A 386 -15.31 -19.76 10.12
C ARG A 386 -14.29 -18.68 10.47
N ILE A 387 -13.01 -18.88 10.13
CA ILE A 387 -11.96 -17.90 10.39
C ILE A 387 -12.20 -16.63 9.57
N ILE A 388 -12.48 -16.75 8.26
CA ILE A 388 -12.78 -15.60 7.39
C ILE A 388 -14.00 -14.84 7.91
N LYS A 389 -15.07 -15.55 8.29
CA LYS A 389 -16.28 -14.93 8.87
C LYS A 389 -15.99 -14.16 10.17
N ASN A 390 -15.11 -14.67 11.02
CA ASN A 390 -14.71 -13.99 12.25
C ASN A 390 -13.82 -12.77 11.96
N MET A 391 -12.91 -12.86 10.99
CA MET A 391 -12.15 -11.70 10.52
C MET A 391 -13.06 -10.58 10.06
N ASP A 392 -14.05 -10.90 9.22
CA ASP A 392 -15.04 -9.92 8.73
C ASP A 392 -15.82 -9.29 9.91
N ALA A 393 -16.27 -10.10 10.87
CA ALA A 393 -16.99 -9.61 12.05
C ALA A 393 -16.16 -8.69 12.94
N LYS A 394 -14.82 -8.85 12.94
CA LYS A 394 -13.88 -8.04 13.73
C LYS A 394 -13.22 -6.90 12.95
N GLY A 395 -13.50 -6.77 11.65
CA GLY A 395 -12.78 -5.83 10.78
C GLY A 395 -11.29 -6.15 10.59
N ALA A 396 -10.86 -7.39 10.86
CA ALA A 396 -9.47 -7.81 10.71
C ALA A 396 -9.16 -8.09 9.23
N ARG A 397 -7.99 -7.63 8.75
CA ARG A 397 -7.54 -7.90 7.37
C ARG A 397 -6.50 -9.01 7.29
N ALA A 398 -5.85 -9.34 8.39
CA ALA A 398 -4.89 -10.44 8.46
C ALA A 398 -5.11 -11.31 9.70
N VAL A 399 -4.89 -12.61 9.54
CA VAL A 399 -4.98 -13.60 10.59
C VAL A 399 -3.83 -14.60 10.43
N LEU A 400 -3.13 -14.87 11.52
CA LEU A 400 -2.02 -15.82 11.54
C LEU A 400 -1.98 -16.55 12.88
N PRO A 401 -1.69 -17.86 12.88
CA PRO A 401 -1.47 -18.60 14.12
C PRO A 401 -0.04 -18.33 14.63
N VAL A 402 0.09 -17.98 15.90
CA VAL A 402 1.38 -17.75 16.58
C VAL A 402 1.57 -18.76 17.73
N THR A 403 2.79 -18.95 18.21
CA THR A 403 3.02 -19.69 19.48
C THR A 403 4.12 -18.98 20.25
N GLU A 404 3.95 -18.87 21.57
CA GLU A 404 4.89 -18.16 22.46
C GLU A 404 5.98 -19.09 23.03
N ALA A 405 5.83 -20.40 22.89
CA ALA A 405 6.74 -21.40 23.44
C ALA A 405 7.37 -22.26 22.35
N ASP A 406 8.64 -22.62 22.56
CA ASP A 406 9.31 -23.68 21.80
C ASP A 406 8.62 -25.02 22.08
N MET A 407 8.19 -25.71 21.02
CA MET A 407 7.43 -26.96 21.10
C MET A 407 8.25 -28.10 20.50
N PRO A 408 8.19 -29.31 21.08
CA PRO A 408 8.78 -30.48 20.44
C PRO A 408 8.17 -30.73 19.05
N ARG A 409 9.03 -30.88 18.03
CA ARG A 409 8.63 -31.14 16.65
C ARG A 409 8.18 -32.59 16.48
N GLN A 410 6.99 -32.79 15.91
CA GLN A 410 6.41 -34.08 15.56
C GLN A 410 6.12 -34.15 14.04
N PRO A 411 6.22 -35.34 13.41
CA PRO A 411 5.91 -35.49 11.99
C PRO A 411 4.47 -35.11 11.64
N LEU A 412 4.26 -34.45 10.51
CA LEU A 412 2.92 -34.14 9.99
C LEU A 412 2.14 -35.40 9.61
N LEU A 413 2.82 -36.36 8.99
CA LEU A 413 2.27 -37.64 8.56
C LEU A 413 2.81 -38.74 9.48
N ASN A 414 1.92 -39.41 10.20
CA ASN A 414 2.28 -40.43 11.19
C ASN A 414 2.48 -41.82 10.53
N LEU A 415 3.50 -41.94 9.68
CA LEU A 415 3.86 -43.17 8.95
C LEU A 415 5.40 -43.30 8.89
N ASN A 416 5.92 -44.51 9.07
CA ASN A 416 7.37 -44.77 9.13
C ASN A 416 7.97 -45.28 7.81
N SER A 417 7.23 -45.18 6.69
CA SER A 417 7.72 -45.59 5.37
C SER A 417 8.91 -44.74 4.92
N THR A 418 9.88 -45.35 4.23
CA THR A 418 11.16 -44.71 3.88
C THR A 418 11.00 -43.40 3.09
N TYR A 419 10.04 -43.32 2.16
CA TYR A 419 9.79 -42.11 1.39
C TYR A 419 9.22 -40.96 2.24
N ILE A 420 8.44 -41.26 3.29
CA ILE A 420 7.89 -40.27 4.22
C ILE A 420 8.99 -39.75 5.15
N HIS A 421 9.86 -40.66 5.63
CA HIS A 421 11.03 -40.25 6.41
C HIS A 421 11.96 -39.33 5.60
N ARG A 422 12.21 -39.65 4.31
CA ARG A 422 12.98 -38.78 3.39
C ARG A 422 12.33 -37.41 3.18
N ALA A 423 11.00 -37.32 3.25
CA ALA A 423 10.24 -36.09 3.08
C ALA A 423 10.03 -35.26 4.36
N SER A 424 10.48 -35.74 5.52
CA SER A 424 10.32 -35.05 6.81
C SER A 424 10.99 -33.67 6.86
N THR A 425 11.96 -33.41 5.99
CA THR A 425 12.68 -32.13 5.88
C THR A 425 11.95 -31.08 5.01
N VAL A 426 10.93 -31.48 4.25
CA VAL A 426 10.18 -30.59 3.34
C VAL A 426 8.75 -30.29 3.80
N LEU A 427 8.27 -30.98 4.84
CA LEU A 427 6.94 -30.77 5.42
C LEU A 427 7.04 -29.94 6.73
N PRO A 428 6.02 -29.15 7.09
CA PRO A 428 5.96 -28.44 8.36
C PRO A 428 5.85 -29.44 9.52
N ALA A 429 6.26 -29.00 10.70
CA ALA A 429 6.12 -29.81 11.91
C ALA A 429 4.71 -29.69 12.51
N THR A 430 4.34 -30.69 13.31
CA THR A 430 3.27 -30.61 14.30
C THR A 430 3.87 -30.56 15.71
N GLY A 431 3.09 -30.17 16.71
CA GLY A 431 3.50 -30.08 18.11
C GLY A 431 2.85 -31.15 18.99
N ASP A 432 3.12 -31.08 20.29
CA ASP A 432 2.65 -32.06 21.29
C ASP A 432 1.37 -31.64 22.04
N ARG A 433 0.85 -30.42 21.81
CA ARG A 433 -0.24 -29.82 22.61
C ARG A 433 -1.24 -29.00 21.79
N GLY A 434 -2.44 -28.85 22.35
CA GLY A 434 -3.48 -27.95 21.84
C GLY A 434 -3.79 -28.12 20.34
N PRO A 435 -4.02 -27.02 19.59
CA PRO A 435 -4.33 -27.06 18.17
C PRO A 435 -3.15 -27.50 17.29
N TRP A 436 -1.95 -27.63 17.84
CA TRP A 436 -0.73 -27.97 17.09
C TRP A 436 -0.52 -29.48 16.95
N LYS A 437 -1.33 -30.32 17.62
CA LYS A 437 -1.21 -31.78 17.55
C LYS A 437 -1.44 -32.32 16.14
N PRO A 438 -0.77 -33.44 15.77
CA PRO A 438 -1.04 -34.12 14.50
C PRO A 438 -2.47 -34.65 14.42
N ARG A 439 -3.07 -34.53 13.24
CA ARG A 439 -4.44 -34.98 12.95
C ARG A 439 -4.51 -36.50 12.88
N ASN A 440 -5.37 -37.11 13.69
CA ASN A 440 -5.48 -38.57 13.79
C ASN A 440 -6.92 -39.11 13.92
N ASP A 441 -7.91 -38.26 14.24
CA ASP A 441 -9.30 -38.69 14.45
C ASP A 441 -10.27 -37.69 13.82
N TYR A 442 -11.03 -38.16 12.82
CA TYR A 442 -12.01 -37.35 12.10
C TYR A 442 -13.10 -36.77 13.01
N MET A 443 -13.59 -37.53 13.99
CA MET A 443 -14.68 -37.06 14.85
C MET A 443 -14.21 -35.90 15.72
N VAL A 444 -12.99 -36.00 16.27
CA VAL A 444 -12.39 -34.90 17.05
C VAL A 444 -12.24 -33.65 16.19
N ASP A 445 -11.70 -33.79 14.98
CA ASP A 445 -11.48 -32.67 14.08
C ASP A 445 -12.80 -32.07 13.55
N PHE A 446 -13.81 -32.89 13.28
CA PHE A 446 -15.15 -32.44 12.85
C PHE A 446 -15.86 -31.65 13.96
N TRP A 447 -15.82 -32.12 15.20
CA TRP A 447 -16.36 -31.37 16.34
C TRP A 447 -15.58 -30.06 16.53
N ALA A 448 -14.25 -30.11 16.43
CA ALA A 448 -13.42 -28.92 16.57
C ALA A 448 -13.67 -27.90 15.44
N SER A 449 -13.84 -28.34 14.19
CA SER A 449 -14.09 -27.47 13.05
C SER A 449 -15.40 -26.71 13.16
N LYS A 450 -16.38 -27.21 13.93
CA LYS A 450 -17.67 -26.54 14.18
C LYS A 450 -17.71 -25.71 15.46
N PHE A 451 -17.09 -26.20 16.55
CA PHE A 451 -17.34 -25.65 17.89
C PHE A 451 -16.10 -25.18 18.64
N ALA A 452 -14.89 -25.58 18.23
CA ALA A 452 -13.69 -25.09 18.92
C ALA A 452 -13.51 -23.59 18.72
N SER A 453 -12.94 -22.93 19.73
CA SER A 453 -12.58 -21.52 19.68
C SER A 453 -11.51 -21.30 18.61
N ILE A 454 -11.68 -20.24 17.83
CA ILE A 454 -10.70 -19.75 16.86
C ILE A 454 -9.98 -18.49 17.37
N GLU A 455 -10.30 -18.02 18.58
CA GLU A 455 -9.76 -16.77 19.14
C GLU A 455 -8.78 -17.01 20.29
N THR A 456 -9.09 -17.97 21.17
CA THR A 456 -8.21 -18.36 22.29
C THR A 456 -7.06 -19.26 21.84
N ASP A 457 -7.15 -19.81 20.63
CA ASP A 457 -6.20 -20.76 20.08
C ASP A 457 -5.07 -20.05 19.32
N LEU A 458 -4.39 -19.13 20.01
CA LEU A 458 -3.19 -18.41 19.54
C LEU A 458 -3.28 -17.79 18.13
N ILE A 459 -4.48 -17.50 17.64
CA ILE A 459 -4.69 -16.76 16.40
C ILE A 459 -4.69 -15.27 16.73
N ARG A 460 -3.76 -14.50 16.14
CA ARG A 460 -3.79 -13.05 16.23
C ARG A 460 -4.55 -12.50 15.02
N PHE A 461 -5.61 -11.76 15.31
CA PHE A 461 -6.27 -10.92 14.32
C PHE A 461 -5.51 -9.60 14.26
N GLN A 462 -4.82 -9.35 13.16
CA GLN A 462 -4.23 -8.05 12.92
C GLN A 462 -5.29 -7.16 12.27
N LEU A 463 -5.68 -6.12 13.02
CA LEU A 463 -6.27 -4.92 12.45
C LEU A 463 -5.25 -4.33 11.46
N GLU A 464 -5.72 -3.70 10.38
CA GLU A 464 -4.81 -3.07 9.42
C GLU A 464 -3.87 -2.16 10.19
N VAL A 465 -2.56 -2.41 10.13
CA VAL A 465 -1.55 -1.56 10.71
C VAL A 465 -0.71 -0.98 9.59
N THR A 466 -0.28 0.26 9.74
CA THR A 466 0.61 0.90 8.80
C THR A 466 1.75 1.55 9.56
N ARG A 467 2.94 1.51 8.96
CA ARG A 467 4.11 2.24 9.43
C ARG A 467 4.18 3.65 8.81
N HIS A 468 3.33 3.94 7.81
CA HIS A 468 3.27 5.19 7.06
C HIS A 468 2.10 6.10 7.47
N TYR A 469 1.52 5.95 8.68
CA TYR A 469 0.25 6.60 9.04
C TYR A 469 0.24 8.10 8.74
N LEU A 470 1.26 8.83 9.20
CA LEU A 470 1.41 10.27 8.98
C LEU A 470 1.38 10.62 7.49
N PHE A 471 2.19 9.95 6.68
CA PHE A 471 2.29 10.25 5.25
C PHE A 471 1.03 9.85 4.48
N ARG A 472 0.39 8.72 4.83
CA ARG A 472 -0.93 8.36 4.28
C ARG A 472 -1.98 9.42 4.65
N ARG A 473 -1.96 9.95 5.87
CA ARG A 473 -2.87 11.01 6.30
C ARG A 473 -2.60 12.32 5.54
N LEU A 474 -1.34 12.73 5.39
CA LEU A 474 -0.97 13.90 4.57
C LEU A 474 -1.42 13.73 3.10
N ARG A 475 -1.27 12.54 2.54
CA ARG A 475 -1.75 12.21 1.20
C ARG A 475 -3.27 12.35 1.08
N GLN A 476 -4.03 11.92 2.09
CA GLN A 476 -5.49 12.10 2.14
C GLN A 476 -5.89 13.57 2.20
N LEU A 477 -5.08 14.42 2.85
CA LEU A 477 -5.29 15.87 2.91
C LEU A 477 -4.86 16.60 1.62
N GLY A 478 -4.41 15.87 0.59
CA GLY A 478 -4.09 16.43 -0.72
C GLY A 478 -2.61 16.74 -0.95
N VAL A 479 -1.74 16.48 0.04
CA VAL A 479 -0.28 16.59 -0.15
C VAL A 479 0.17 15.59 -1.21
N GLY A 480 0.99 16.03 -2.15
CA GLY A 480 1.65 15.19 -3.15
C GLY A 480 3.16 15.18 -3.06
N ALA A 481 3.76 16.18 -2.43
CA ALA A 481 5.19 16.29 -2.25
C ALA A 481 5.56 16.73 -0.82
N VAL A 482 6.62 16.13 -0.29
CA VAL A 482 7.22 16.45 1.01
C VAL A 482 8.58 17.10 0.76
N HIS A 483 8.72 18.34 1.24
CA HIS A 483 9.96 19.10 1.16
C HIS A 483 10.84 18.79 2.37
N GLY A 484 12.13 19.04 2.27
CA GLY A 484 13.04 18.87 3.40
C GLY A 484 14.45 18.46 3.01
N VAL A 485 15.22 18.12 4.05
CA VAL A 485 16.61 17.71 3.96
C VAL A 485 16.80 16.46 4.84
N PRO A 486 17.51 15.43 4.35
CA PRO A 486 17.78 14.24 5.14
C PRO A 486 18.77 14.54 6.27
N GLY A 487 18.56 13.90 7.41
CA GLY A 487 19.50 13.84 8.53
C GLY A 487 19.31 12.55 9.31
N ASP A 488 20.33 12.14 10.06
CA ASP A 488 20.38 10.85 10.75
C ASP A 488 19.12 10.50 11.55
N TYR A 489 18.49 11.48 12.23
CA TYR A 489 17.27 11.26 13.01
C TYR A 489 15.98 11.17 12.19
N ASN A 490 16.00 11.48 10.89
CA ASN A 490 14.84 11.36 10.01
C ASN A 490 15.03 10.37 8.84
N LEU A 491 16.22 9.79 8.62
CA LEU A 491 16.47 8.85 7.51
C LEU A 491 15.45 7.70 7.48
N THR A 492 15.25 7.04 8.61
CA THR A 492 14.27 5.95 8.70
C THR A 492 12.85 6.44 8.49
N LEU A 493 12.53 7.69 8.83
CA LEU A 493 11.22 8.29 8.53
C LEU A 493 11.05 8.53 7.03
N LEU A 494 12.12 8.97 6.34
CA LEU A 494 12.08 9.27 4.90
C LEU A 494 11.84 8.03 4.04
N ASP A 495 12.25 6.84 4.50
CA ASP A 495 11.93 5.56 3.85
C ASP A 495 10.41 5.36 3.67
N TYR A 496 9.59 6.09 4.46
CA TYR A 496 8.13 5.98 4.45
C TYR A 496 7.42 7.01 3.55
N VAL A 497 8.13 7.97 2.93
CA VAL A 497 7.52 9.02 2.09
C VAL A 497 7.02 8.46 0.75
N GLU A 498 7.91 7.86 -0.04
CA GLU A 498 7.58 7.35 -1.37
C GLU A 498 6.55 6.19 -1.34
N PRO A 499 6.65 5.21 -0.41
CA PRO A 499 5.65 4.15 -0.33
C PRO A 499 4.25 4.65 0.06
N ALA A 500 4.14 5.82 0.70
CA ALA A 500 2.86 6.48 0.96
C ALA A 500 2.27 7.18 -0.29
N GLY A 501 2.95 7.12 -1.44
CA GLY A 501 2.55 7.76 -2.69
C GLY A 501 2.83 9.27 -2.74
N LEU A 502 3.82 9.73 -1.98
CA LEU A 502 4.30 11.11 -1.94
C LEU A 502 5.68 11.23 -2.61
N LEU A 503 5.95 12.37 -3.23
CA LEU A 503 7.29 12.69 -3.75
C LEU A 503 8.18 13.25 -2.63
N TRP A 504 9.37 12.70 -2.44
CA TRP A 504 10.42 13.38 -1.68
C TRP A 504 11.12 14.42 -2.58
N VAL A 505 11.05 15.70 -2.20
CA VAL A 505 11.60 16.79 -3.03
C VAL A 505 13.12 16.86 -2.90
N GLY A 506 13.66 16.74 -1.68
CA GLY A 506 15.09 16.83 -1.39
C GLY A 506 15.68 18.18 -1.79
N ASN A 507 15.41 19.20 -0.97
CA ASN A 507 15.84 20.59 -1.18
C ASN A 507 17.33 20.79 -0.84
N ALA A 508 17.87 21.96 -1.21
CA ALA A 508 19.29 22.26 -0.99
C ALA A 508 19.64 22.61 0.47
N ASN A 509 18.69 23.20 1.22
CA ASN A 509 18.75 23.41 2.66
C ASN A 509 17.33 23.55 3.25
N GLU A 510 17.21 23.57 4.57
CA GLU A 510 15.95 23.56 5.30
C GLU A 510 15.19 24.90 5.23
N LEU A 511 15.90 26.03 5.15
CA LEU A 511 15.27 27.35 4.97
C LEU A 511 14.51 27.40 3.65
N ASN A 512 15.17 26.99 2.56
CA ASN A 512 14.57 26.94 1.23
C ASN A 512 13.46 25.90 1.17
N ALA A 513 13.66 24.72 1.79
CA ALA A 513 12.63 23.70 1.88
C ALA A 513 11.36 24.24 2.52
N ALA A 514 11.49 24.98 3.62
CA ALA A 514 10.37 25.57 4.33
C ALA A 514 9.68 26.69 3.53
N TYR A 515 10.42 27.54 2.82
CA TYR A 515 9.85 28.54 1.90
C TYR A 515 9.10 27.90 0.72
N ALA A 516 9.66 26.84 0.13
CA ALA A 516 8.98 26.08 -0.90
C ALA A 516 7.71 25.42 -0.36
N THR A 517 7.76 24.88 0.85
CA THR A 517 6.58 24.28 1.52
C THR A 517 5.49 25.31 1.77
N ASP A 518 5.83 26.52 2.21
CA ASP A 518 4.90 27.62 2.40
C ASP A 518 4.15 27.91 1.08
N ALA A 519 4.89 28.21 0.01
CA ALA A 519 4.26 28.51 -1.28
C ALA A 519 3.46 27.33 -1.85
N TYR A 520 3.96 26.11 -1.70
CA TYR A 520 3.23 24.88 -2.05
C TYR A 520 1.89 24.82 -1.30
N ALA A 521 1.88 25.07 0.01
CA ALA A 521 0.69 25.08 0.84
C ALA A 521 -0.31 26.16 0.43
N ARG A 522 0.15 27.35 0.02
CA ARG A 522 -0.74 28.42 -0.47
C ARG A 522 -1.49 28.04 -1.75
N ILE A 523 -0.93 27.15 -2.57
CA ILE A 523 -1.55 26.68 -3.81
C ILE A 523 -2.39 25.41 -3.57
N LYS A 524 -1.84 24.43 -2.84
CA LYS A 524 -2.45 23.11 -2.63
C LYS A 524 -3.43 23.04 -1.45
N GLY A 525 -3.35 23.99 -0.53
CA GLY A 525 -4.17 24.02 0.69
C GLY A 525 -3.50 23.40 1.92
N ILE A 526 -2.38 22.68 1.76
CA ILE A 526 -1.52 22.19 2.84
C ILE A 526 -0.15 21.79 2.29
N GLY A 527 0.91 21.96 3.07
CA GLY A 527 2.27 21.51 2.75
C GLY A 527 2.92 20.76 3.91
N ALA A 528 3.89 19.90 3.59
CA ALA A 528 4.65 19.14 4.59
C ALA A 528 6.16 19.33 4.40
N LEU A 529 6.85 19.57 5.51
CA LEU A 529 8.29 19.79 5.62
C LEU A 529 8.86 18.75 6.59
N VAL A 530 9.93 18.04 6.21
CA VAL A 530 10.68 17.15 7.11
C VAL A 530 12.10 17.70 7.32
N THR A 531 12.48 17.89 8.59
CA THR A 531 13.85 18.29 8.97
C THR A 531 14.43 17.35 10.02
N THR A 532 15.74 17.45 10.26
CA THR A 532 16.40 16.75 11.38
C THR A 532 16.44 17.63 12.63
N PHE A 533 16.57 17.00 13.80
CA PHE A 533 16.61 17.64 15.11
C PHE A 533 17.72 18.69 15.24
N GLY A 534 17.42 19.79 15.91
CA GLY A 534 18.35 20.88 16.21
C GLY A 534 18.76 21.72 14.99
N VAL A 535 19.66 21.20 14.15
CA VAL A 535 20.25 21.99 13.06
C VAL A 535 19.27 22.27 11.92
N GLY A 536 18.43 21.28 11.59
CA GLY A 536 17.50 21.41 10.47
C GLY A 536 16.31 22.28 10.83
N GLU A 537 15.66 21.99 11.96
CA GLU A 537 14.49 22.74 12.41
C GLU A 537 14.78 24.22 12.70
N LEU A 538 15.94 24.55 13.27
CA LEU A 538 16.31 25.95 13.50
C LEU A 538 16.68 26.68 12.21
N SER A 539 17.18 25.97 11.20
CA SER A 539 17.41 26.56 9.88
C SER A 539 16.09 26.88 9.15
N ALA A 540 15.03 26.11 9.40
CA ALA A 540 13.70 26.32 8.84
C ALA A 540 12.88 27.42 9.54
N ILE A 541 13.17 27.73 10.81
CA ILE A 541 12.25 28.48 11.69
C ILE A 541 11.84 29.87 11.15
N ASN A 542 12.71 30.55 10.41
CA ASN A 542 12.39 31.85 9.78
C ASN A 542 11.26 31.72 8.75
N ALA A 543 11.28 30.66 7.94
CA ALA A 543 10.21 30.38 6.98
C ALA A 543 8.92 29.92 7.68
N ILE A 544 9.03 29.15 8.77
CA ILE A 544 7.88 28.77 9.60
C ILE A 544 7.21 30.02 10.20
N ALA A 545 7.99 30.97 10.70
CA ALA A 545 7.49 32.26 11.19
C ALA A 545 6.77 33.07 10.10
N GLY A 546 7.29 33.06 8.87
CA GLY A 546 6.63 33.68 7.72
C GLY A 546 5.30 33.03 7.37
N ALA A 547 5.28 31.69 7.29
CA ALA A 547 4.07 30.91 7.08
C ALA A 547 3.03 31.13 8.18
N TYR A 548 3.46 31.28 9.43
CA TYR A 548 2.58 31.60 10.56
C TYR A 548 1.97 33.00 10.43
N THR A 549 2.81 33.99 10.11
CA THR A 549 2.42 35.40 9.94
C THR A 549 1.39 35.56 8.82
N GLU A 550 1.60 34.88 7.69
CA GLU A 550 0.77 35.02 6.47
C GLU A 550 -0.19 33.84 6.26
N ARG A 551 -0.44 33.06 7.32
CA ARG A 551 -1.45 32.00 7.40
C ARG A 551 -1.34 30.96 6.28
N ALA A 552 -0.17 30.33 6.17
CA ALA A 552 0.03 29.14 5.35
C ALA A 552 -0.07 27.85 6.21
N PRO A 553 -0.88 26.85 5.79
CA PRO A 553 -1.03 25.57 6.48
C PRO A 553 0.16 24.65 6.19
N LEU A 554 1.13 24.64 7.09
CA LEU A 554 2.40 23.93 6.94
C LEU A 554 2.62 22.94 8.10
N VAL A 555 2.89 21.68 7.78
CA VAL A 555 3.21 20.66 8.78
C VAL A 555 4.72 20.48 8.86
N HIS A 556 5.33 20.96 9.94
CA HIS A 556 6.77 20.83 10.18
C HIS A 556 7.05 19.58 11.02
N ILE A 557 7.61 18.57 10.37
CA ILE A 557 7.90 17.25 10.93
C ILE A 557 9.39 17.18 11.23
N VAL A 558 9.75 16.83 12.46
CA VAL A 558 11.14 16.74 12.91
C VAL A 558 11.42 15.31 13.37
N GLY A 559 12.35 14.64 12.69
CA GLY A 559 12.91 13.40 13.20
C GLY A 559 13.80 13.70 14.40
N ILE A 560 13.50 13.11 15.55
CA ILE A 560 14.22 13.35 16.81
C ILE A 560 14.97 12.09 17.29
N PRO A 561 15.96 12.24 18.18
CA PRO A 561 16.69 11.12 18.76
C PRO A 561 15.77 10.06 19.40
N ALA A 562 16.29 8.84 19.54
CA ALA A 562 15.54 7.75 20.13
C ALA A 562 15.11 8.07 21.57
N ARG A 563 13.95 7.56 21.99
CA ARG A 563 13.38 7.84 23.32
C ARG A 563 14.35 7.56 24.47
N ALA A 564 15.13 6.49 24.37
CA ALA A 564 16.17 6.14 25.35
C ALA A 564 17.24 7.23 25.53
N SER A 565 17.58 7.98 24.47
CA SER A 565 18.54 9.09 24.55
C SER A 565 17.99 10.27 25.35
N HIS A 566 16.69 10.56 25.19
CA HIS A 566 16.00 11.58 25.98
C HIS A 566 15.89 11.16 27.45
N ASP A 567 15.47 9.92 27.71
CA ASP A 567 15.32 9.38 29.07
C ASP A 567 16.65 9.38 29.83
N GLY A 568 17.74 9.00 29.13
CA GLY A 568 19.10 9.03 29.67
C GLY A 568 19.74 10.43 29.68
N ARG A 569 19.06 11.45 29.15
CA ARG A 569 19.59 12.81 28.95
C ARG A 569 20.98 12.82 28.31
N LEU A 570 21.16 11.97 27.31
CA LEU A 570 22.47 11.76 26.69
C LEU A 570 22.95 13.03 26.00
N LEU A 571 24.27 13.20 25.98
CA LEU A 571 24.97 14.32 25.37
C LEU A 571 25.35 13.95 23.93
N ILE A 572 24.47 14.24 22.98
CA ILE A 572 24.60 13.84 21.58
C ILE A 572 24.68 15.04 20.64
N HIS A 573 25.15 14.80 19.41
CA HIS A 573 25.23 15.83 18.38
C HIS A 573 23.84 16.39 18.03
N HIS A 574 23.82 17.61 17.50
CA HIS A 574 22.61 18.41 17.25
C HIS A 574 21.83 18.86 18.50
N THR A 575 22.47 18.84 19.67
CA THR A 575 21.92 19.41 20.91
C THR A 575 22.78 20.57 21.42
N PHE A 576 22.30 21.28 22.44
CA PHE A 576 23.12 22.22 23.22
C PHE A 576 24.12 21.53 24.16
N ASN A 577 24.19 20.19 24.12
CA ASN A 577 25.08 19.38 24.94
C ASN A 577 24.84 19.56 26.45
N ASP A 578 23.59 19.76 26.85
CA ASP A 578 23.14 20.00 28.23
C ASP A 578 22.06 18.99 28.71
N GLY A 579 21.73 18.00 27.88
CA GLY A 579 20.71 17.00 28.15
C GLY A 579 19.27 17.56 28.12
N GLU A 580 19.03 18.74 27.54
CA GLU A 580 17.70 19.36 27.42
C GLU A 580 17.16 19.33 25.98
N TYR A 581 16.35 18.31 25.69
CA TYR A 581 15.81 18.05 24.35
C TYR A 581 14.55 18.86 24.01
N GLY A 582 13.94 19.56 24.97
CA GLY A 582 12.70 20.33 24.75
C GLY A 582 12.93 21.75 24.22
N ARG A 583 14.17 22.19 24.01
CA ARG A 583 14.48 23.60 23.68
C ARG A 583 13.91 24.01 22.34
N PHE A 584 14.10 23.19 21.31
CA PHE A 584 13.73 23.56 19.95
C PHE A 584 12.21 23.58 19.77
N ALA A 585 11.48 22.64 20.37
CA ALA A 585 10.01 22.69 20.46
C ALA A 585 9.52 24.01 21.08
N ARG A 586 10.08 24.41 22.23
CA ARG A 586 9.77 25.71 22.88
C ARG A 586 10.05 26.93 22.01
N MET A 587 11.10 26.88 21.17
CA MET A 587 11.35 27.95 20.20
C MET A 587 10.26 28.01 19.14
N HIS A 588 9.77 26.85 18.68
CA HIS A 588 8.70 26.75 17.69
C HIS A 588 7.31 27.11 18.25
N GLU A 589 7.10 27.11 19.58
CA GLU A 589 5.80 27.46 20.19
C GLU A 589 5.33 28.86 19.78
N HIS A 590 6.26 29.76 19.51
CA HIS A 590 5.98 31.14 19.11
C HIS A 590 5.54 31.29 17.64
N VAL A 591 5.76 30.27 16.82
CA VAL A 591 5.55 30.30 15.36
C VAL A 591 4.73 29.12 14.85
N THR A 592 4.04 28.41 15.74
CA THR A 592 3.14 27.30 15.42
C THR A 592 1.86 27.38 16.25
N VAL A 593 0.74 26.91 15.71
CA VAL A 593 -0.56 26.93 16.43
C VAL A 593 -0.79 25.69 17.29
N ALA A 594 -0.11 24.59 16.97
CA ALA A 594 -0.19 23.34 17.70
C ALA A 594 1.12 22.58 17.54
N GLN A 595 1.45 21.81 18.58
CA GLN A 595 2.63 20.96 18.59
C GLN A 595 2.29 19.61 19.19
N THR A 596 2.99 18.56 18.75
CA THR A 596 2.94 17.27 19.44
C THR A 596 4.25 16.51 19.31
N ARG A 597 4.57 15.73 20.35
CA ARG A 597 5.71 14.82 20.38
C ARG A 597 5.17 13.41 20.49
N LEU A 598 5.44 12.59 19.49
CA LEU A 598 5.03 11.20 19.51
C LEU A 598 5.90 10.42 20.50
N TRP A 599 5.26 9.68 21.40
CA TRP A 599 5.97 8.92 22.43
C TRP A 599 5.38 7.53 22.65
N ASP A 600 4.06 7.44 22.66
CA ASP A 600 3.29 6.20 22.78
C ASP A 600 2.62 5.87 21.43
N PRO A 601 2.93 4.72 20.81
CA PRO A 601 2.32 4.33 19.53
C PRO A 601 0.80 4.18 19.63
N ARG A 602 0.23 3.92 20.82
CA ARG A 602 -1.22 3.75 21.03
C ARG A 602 -2.00 5.05 20.84
N THR A 603 -1.38 6.21 21.11
CA THR A 603 -2.01 7.54 21.00
C THR A 603 -1.49 8.35 19.81
N SER A 604 -0.45 7.86 19.12
CA SER A 604 0.25 8.62 18.10
C SER A 604 -0.67 9.06 16.95
N GLN A 605 -1.66 8.24 16.60
CA GLN A 605 -2.62 8.56 15.53
C GLN A 605 -3.57 9.69 15.90
N ASP A 606 -4.05 9.71 17.15
CA ASP A 606 -4.89 10.80 17.66
C ASP A 606 -4.11 12.12 17.66
N GLN A 607 -2.85 12.07 18.11
CA GLN A 607 -1.96 13.22 18.14
C GLN A 607 -1.66 13.75 16.73
N ILE A 608 -1.38 12.86 15.77
CA ILE A 608 -1.19 13.21 14.36
C ILE A 608 -2.47 13.83 13.78
N ASP A 609 -3.62 13.19 13.96
CA ASP A 609 -4.88 13.69 13.41
C ASP A 609 -5.23 15.07 14.00
N GLU A 610 -5.05 15.26 15.32
CA GLU A 610 -5.35 16.53 15.98
C GLU A 610 -4.41 17.66 15.54
N VAL A 611 -3.10 17.41 15.46
CA VAL A 611 -2.16 18.45 15.03
C VAL A 611 -2.40 18.86 13.57
N LEU A 612 -2.73 17.90 12.70
CA LEU A 612 -3.11 18.19 11.30
C LEU A 612 -4.44 18.94 11.22
N ARG A 613 -5.40 18.65 12.10
CA ARG A 613 -6.66 19.37 12.20
C ARG A 613 -6.44 20.84 12.56
N GLN A 614 -5.58 21.11 13.55
CA GLN A 614 -5.22 22.47 13.96
C GLN A 614 -4.53 23.26 12.84
N CYS A 615 -3.66 22.58 12.06
CA CYS A 615 -3.01 23.17 10.88
C CYS A 615 -4.02 23.72 9.88
N LEU A 616 -5.06 22.92 9.58
CA LEU A 616 -6.09 23.27 8.61
C LEU A 616 -7.09 24.30 9.14
N LEU A 617 -7.57 24.12 10.39
CA LEU A 617 -8.54 25.03 11.01
C LEU A 617 -8.01 26.46 11.12
N HIS A 618 -6.75 26.62 11.52
CA HIS A 618 -6.15 27.95 11.66
C HIS A 618 -5.45 28.44 10.39
N SER A 619 -5.27 27.54 9.40
CA SER A 619 -4.42 27.73 8.23
C SER A 619 -3.04 28.25 8.63
N ARG A 620 -2.37 27.56 9.54
CA ARG A 620 -1.09 27.98 10.13
C ARG A 620 -0.15 26.80 10.39
N PRO A 621 1.15 27.06 10.58
CA PRO A 621 2.12 26.00 10.83
C PRO A 621 1.86 25.23 12.12
N VAL A 622 2.16 23.93 12.08
CA VAL A 622 2.18 23.04 13.23
C VAL A 622 3.49 22.25 13.30
N TYR A 623 3.84 21.77 14.48
CA TYR A 623 5.12 21.11 14.74
C TYR A 623 4.93 19.68 15.28
N LEU A 624 5.64 18.71 14.71
CA LEU A 624 5.51 17.30 15.02
C LEU A 624 6.90 16.66 15.24
N GLU A 625 7.21 16.24 16.46
CA GLU A 625 8.44 15.50 16.77
C GLU A 625 8.18 13.98 16.72
N ILE A 626 9.05 13.25 16.01
CA ILE A 626 8.96 11.80 15.83
C ILE A 626 10.29 11.14 16.22
N PRO A 627 10.35 10.39 17.33
CA PRO A 627 11.54 9.62 17.68
C PRO A 627 11.88 8.56 16.64
N VAL A 628 13.16 8.48 16.27
CA VAL A 628 13.66 7.55 15.26
C VAL A 628 13.32 6.09 15.56
N ASP A 629 13.25 5.71 16.84
CA ASP A 629 12.90 4.36 17.29
C ASP A 629 11.38 4.06 17.25
N LEU A 630 10.55 5.10 17.17
CA LEU A 630 9.10 4.96 17.06
C LEU A 630 8.63 4.81 15.61
N VAL A 631 9.39 5.32 14.64
CA VAL A 631 9.09 5.25 13.20
C VAL A 631 8.73 3.83 12.70
N PRO A 632 9.50 2.76 13.00
CA PRO A 632 9.19 1.42 12.50
C PRO A 632 8.01 0.74 13.23
N VAL A 633 7.48 1.36 14.29
CA VAL A 633 6.42 0.74 15.11
C VAL A 633 5.08 0.79 14.36
N PRO A 634 4.45 -0.37 14.08
CA PRO A 634 3.17 -0.39 13.38
C PRO A 634 2.04 0.20 14.24
N VAL A 635 1.17 0.99 13.62
CA VAL A 635 -0.02 1.57 14.26
C VAL A 635 -1.27 1.26 13.42
N SER A 636 -2.46 1.13 14.04
CA SER A 636 -3.74 0.94 13.31
C SER A 636 -3.95 1.91 12.12
N ALA A 637 -4.45 1.40 11.00
CA ALA A 637 -4.83 2.18 9.83
C ALA A 637 -6.33 2.52 9.82
N GLU A 638 -7.12 2.03 10.79
CA GLU A 638 -8.59 2.18 10.83
C GLU A 638 -9.05 3.63 10.65
N ARG A 639 -8.33 4.57 11.28
CA ARG A 639 -8.68 5.99 11.19
C ARG A 639 -8.48 6.57 9.79
N LEU A 640 -7.62 5.95 8.97
CA LEU A 640 -7.42 6.33 7.56
C LEU A 640 -8.65 5.96 6.71
N ASP A 641 -9.55 5.10 7.15
CA ASP A 641 -10.77 4.79 6.38
C ASP A 641 -11.77 5.96 6.36
N ARG A 642 -11.59 6.95 7.23
CA ARG A 642 -12.39 8.19 7.26
C ARG A 642 -11.54 9.43 7.03
N PRO A 643 -12.04 10.42 6.26
CA PRO A 643 -11.43 11.75 6.18
C PRO A 643 -11.33 12.42 7.55
N LEU A 644 -10.39 13.35 7.69
CA LEU A 644 -10.30 14.18 8.88
C LEU A 644 -11.54 15.08 8.97
N ASP A 645 -12.21 15.09 10.12
CA ASP A 645 -13.41 15.91 10.32
C ASP A 645 -13.01 17.37 10.56
N LEU A 646 -13.37 18.23 9.59
CA LEU A 646 -13.21 19.68 9.64
C LEU A 646 -14.55 20.41 9.78
N SER A 647 -15.65 19.66 9.97
CA SER A 647 -16.99 20.24 9.99
C SER A 647 -17.19 21.11 11.23
N TYR A 648 -17.82 22.27 11.01
CA TYR A 648 -18.27 23.13 12.10
C TYR A 648 -19.69 22.72 12.48
N THR A 649 -19.85 22.04 13.62
CA THR A 649 -21.15 21.51 14.09
C THR A 649 -21.78 22.33 15.21
N THR A 650 -21.09 23.37 15.70
CA THR A 650 -21.58 24.20 16.79
C THR A 650 -22.66 25.16 16.31
N PRO A 651 -23.80 25.28 17.02
CA PRO A 651 -24.80 26.31 16.74
C PRO A 651 -24.18 27.71 16.83
N VAL A 652 -24.58 28.63 15.94
CA VAL A 652 -24.16 30.04 15.94
C VAL A 652 -25.39 30.92 16.22
N PRO A 653 -25.74 31.18 17.49
CA PRO A 653 -27.01 31.83 17.84
C PRO A 653 -27.19 33.23 17.24
N ALA A 654 -26.10 33.98 17.11
CA ALA A 654 -26.10 35.35 16.59
C ALA A 654 -26.12 35.42 15.05
N LEU A 655 -26.07 34.29 14.33
CA LEU A 655 -25.93 34.28 12.87
C LEU A 655 -27.04 35.06 12.17
N GLU A 656 -28.30 34.76 12.47
CA GLU A 656 -29.45 35.37 11.80
C GLU A 656 -29.60 36.86 12.17
N GLU A 657 -29.28 37.24 13.42
CA GLU A 657 -29.27 38.65 13.84
C GLU A 657 -28.21 39.45 13.08
N VAL A 658 -26.97 38.95 13.02
CA VAL A 658 -25.85 39.63 12.38
C VAL A 658 -26.05 39.68 10.87
N LEU A 659 -26.51 38.58 10.26
CA LEU A 659 -26.85 38.54 8.84
C LEU A 659 -27.94 39.56 8.50
N GLY A 660 -29.01 39.64 9.31
CA GLY A 660 -30.05 40.65 9.16
C GLY A 660 -29.49 42.08 9.19
N LYS A 661 -28.64 42.40 10.17
CA LYS A 661 -27.97 43.71 10.27
C LYS A 661 -27.10 44.02 9.03
N ILE A 662 -26.37 43.04 8.51
CA ILE A 662 -25.56 43.20 7.30
C ILE A 662 -26.46 43.47 6.09
N LEU A 663 -27.53 42.69 5.91
CA LEU A 663 -28.47 42.83 4.80
C LEU A 663 -29.20 44.18 4.83
N ASP A 664 -29.72 44.60 5.99
CA ASP A 664 -30.37 45.91 6.15
C ASP A 664 -29.43 47.06 5.76
N ARG A 665 -28.17 46.95 6.19
CA ARG A 665 -27.14 47.92 5.86
C ARG A 665 -26.83 47.95 4.36
N LEU A 666 -26.77 46.80 3.71
CA LEU A 666 -26.56 46.70 2.25
C LEU A 666 -27.77 47.19 1.44
N TYR A 667 -29.00 46.96 1.91
CA TYR A 667 -30.22 47.44 1.23
C TYR A 667 -30.41 48.96 1.36
N THR A 668 -29.82 49.60 2.36
CA THR A 668 -29.85 51.06 2.52
C THR A 668 -28.62 51.76 1.93
N ALA A 669 -27.57 51.01 1.58
CA ALA A 669 -26.32 51.54 1.04
C ALA A 669 -26.51 52.16 -0.34
N LYS A 670 -26.06 53.39 -0.50
CA LYS A 670 -26.04 54.15 -1.77
C LYS A 670 -24.72 54.01 -2.52
N GLN A 671 -23.64 53.67 -1.83
CA GLN A 671 -22.33 53.51 -2.44
C GLN A 671 -21.58 52.31 -1.81
N PRO A 672 -22.08 51.08 -2.02
CA PRO A 672 -21.41 49.88 -1.55
C PRO A 672 -20.10 49.62 -2.31
N VAL A 673 -19.07 49.21 -1.58
CA VAL A 673 -17.73 48.86 -2.11
C VAL A 673 -17.28 47.52 -1.54
N ILE A 674 -16.59 46.72 -2.35
CA ILE A 674 -15.95 45.47 -1.94
C ILE A 674 -14.43 45.71 -1.83
N LEU A 675 -13.85 45.32 -0.69
CA LEU A 675 -12.40 45.29 -0.46
C LEU A 675 -11.97 43.89 -0.05
N VAL A 676 -11.10 43.27 -0.84
CA VAL A 676 -10.62 41.90 -0.59
C VAL A 676 -9.14 41.92 -0.22
N ASP A 677 -8.81 41.30 0.91
CA ASP A 677 -7.44 41.21 1.41
C ASP A 677 -7.00 39.73 1.49
N GLY A 678 -5.71 39.49 1.71
CA GLY A 678 -5.07 38.20 1.50
C GLY A 678 -5.51 37.09 2.45
N GLU A 679 -6.05 37.41 3.63
CA GLU A 679 -6.62 36.38 4.51
C GLU A 679 -7.94 35.80 3.95
N THR A 680 -8.52 36.37 2.90
CA THR A 680 -9.69 35.75 2.22
C THR A 680 -9.37 34.31 1.76
N ARG A 681 -8.11 34.04 1.35
CA ARG A 681 -7.63 32.71 0.97
C ARG A 681 -7.70 31.68 2.12
N PRO A 682 -6.98 31.87 3.24
CA PRO A 682 -7.00 30.92 4.36
C PRO A 682 -8.38 30.78 5.03
N LEU A 683 -9.28 31.75 4.85
CA LEU A 683 -10.67 31.66 5.31
C LEU A 683 -11.55 30.74 4.45
N GLY A 684 -11.08 30.32 3.27
CA GLY A 684 -11.83 29.42 2.38
C GLY A 684 -13.07 30.05 1.75
N ILE A 685 -13.14 31.39 1.66
CA ILE A 685 -14.32 32.14 1.19
C ILE A 685 -14.16 32.77 -0.21
N LEU A 686 -13.12 32.40 -0.94
CA LEU A 686 -12.78 33.01 -2.23
C LEU A 686 -13.89 32.85 -3.27
N GLU A 687 -14.52 31.67 -3.35
CA GLU A 687 -15.58 31.41 -4.32
C GLU A 687 -16.83 32.26 -4.05
N GLU A 688 -17.21 32.41 -2.78
CA GLU A 688 -18.32 33.26 -2.38
C GLU A 688 -18.05 34.74 -2.69
N VAL A 689 -16.85 35.22 -2.38
CA VAL A 689 -16.46 36.62 -2.62
C VAL A 689 -16.38 36.91 -4.12
N GLN A 690 -15.84 35.99 -4.92
CA GLN A 690 -15.84 36.08 -6.39
C GLN A 690 -17.27 36.19 -6.93
N ARG A 691 -18.17 35.30 -6.51
CA ARG A 691 -19.59 35.32 -6.93
C ARG A 691 -20.29 36.61 -6.52
N LEU A 692 -20.01 37.13 -5.32
CA LEU A 692 -20.56 38.40 -4.87
C LEU A 692 -20.10 39.56 -5.76
N SER A 693 -18.80 39.63 -6.09
CA SER A 693 -18.25 40.67 -6.98
C SER A 693 -18.88 40.61 -8.37
N GLU A 694 -18.96 39.41 -8.97
CA GLU A 694 -19.55 39.19 -10.30
C GLU A 694 -21.02 39.60 -10.40
N THR A 695 -21.81 39.24 -9.38
CA THR A 695 -23.27 39.41 -9.42
C THR A 695 -23.71 40.80 -8.98
N SER A 696 -23.09 41.37 -7.96
CA SER A 696 -23.40 42.72 -7.46
C SER A 696 -22.94 43.82 -8.41
N LYS A 697 -21.85 43.57 -9.16
CA LYS A 697 -21.14 44.55 -9.98
C LYS A 697 -20.71 45.79 -9.19
N TRP A 698 -20.57 45.69 -7.87
CA TRP A 698 -20.07 46.80 -7.05
C TRP A 698 -18.58 47.03 -7.29
N PRO A 699 -18.09 48.28 -7.19
CA PRO A 699 -16.66 48.58 -7.24
C PRO A 699 -15.88 47.69 -6.28
N THR A 700 -14.97 46.91 -6.85
CA THR A 700 -14.18 45.89 -6.16
C THR A 700 -12.70 46.27 -6.21
N PHE A 701 -12.09 46.35 -5.03
CA PHE A 701 -10.68 46.63 -4.83
C PHE A 701 -10.01 45.50 -4.06
N VAL A 702 -8.69 45.40 -4.18
CA VAL A 702 -7.88 44.47 -3.40
C VAL A 702 -6.81 45.20 -2.60
N SER A 703 -6.32 44.59 -1.52
CA SER A 703 -5.04 44.97 -0.93
C SER A 703 -3.86 44.47 -1.79
N ALA A 704 -2.63 44.81 -1.41
CA ALA A 704 -1.45 44.23 -2.05
C ALA A 704 -1.38 42.70 -1.84
N PHE A 705 -1.84 42.20 -0.69
CA PHE A 705 -1.88 40.77 -0.37
C PHE A 705 -3.03 40.03 -1.05
N GLY A 706 -4.12 40.74 -1.35
CA GLY A 706 -5.30 40.20 -2.04
C GLY A 706 -5.17 40.14 -3.57
N LYS A 707 -4.08 40.69 -4.14
CA LYS A 707 -3.85 40.72 -5.59
C LYS A 707 -3.85 39.30 -6.19
N GLY A 708 -4.56 39.11 -7.30
CA GLY A 708 -4.71 37.80 -7.96
C GLY A 708 -5.56 36.76 -7.20
N LEU A 709 -6.32 37.16 -6.17
CA LEU A 709 -7.31 36.29 -5.53
C LEU A 709 -8.67 36.28 -6.26
N LEU A 710 -9.01 37.37 -6.95
CA LEU A 710 -10.23 37.51 -7.75
C LEU A 710 -9.90 37.62 -9.24
N ASP A 711 -10.91 37.41 -10.10
CA ASP A 711 -10.81 37.67 -11.54
C ASP A 711 -10.69 39.17 -11.82
N GLU A 712 -9.48 39.61 -12.16
CA GLU A 712 -9.18 41.02 -12.44
C GLU A 712 -9.70 41.50 -13.80
N THR A 713 -10.26 40.61 -14.62
CA THR A 713 -10.86 40.97 -15.92
C THR A 713 -12.31 41.45 -15.80
N LEU A 714 -12.89 41.41 -14.59
CA LEU A 714 -14.24 41.88 -14.32
C LEU A 714 -14.35 43.41 -14.48
N PRO A 715 -15.45 43.91 -15.05
CA PRO A 715 -15.57 45.34 -15.35
C PRO A 715 -15.71 46.24 -14.11
N ASN A 716 -16.00 45.64 -12.95
CA ASN A 716 -16.11 46.32 -11.67
C ASN A 716 -14.85 46.15 -10.79
N PHE A 717 -13.78 45.56 -11.33
CA PHE A 717 -12.50 45.42 -10.63
C PHE A 717 -11.59 46.62 -10.91
N HIS A 718 -11.07 47.25 -9.85
CA HIS A 718 -10.33 48.52 -9.93
C HIS A 718 -8.90 48.44 -9.37
N GLY A 719 -8.36 47.23 -9.21
CA GLY A 719 -6.96 47.03 -8.81
C GLY A 719 -6.68 47.20 -7.32
N VAL A 720 -5.41 47.46 -6.99
CA VAL A 720 -4.92 47.59 -5.62
C VAL A 720 -5.31 48.96 -5.04
N TYR A 721 -5.98 48.97 -3.88
CA TYR A 721 -6.25 50.21 -3.16
C TYR A 721 -5.02 50.67 -2.35
N LYS A 722 -4.47 51.84 -2.70
CA LYS A 722 -3.18 52.34 -2.17
C LYS A 722 -3.31 53.50 -1.17
N GLY A 723 -4.53 53.81 -0.74
CA GLY A 723 -4.77 54.92 0.18
C GLY A 723 -4.23 56.25 -0.36
N GLN A 724 -3.42 56.94 0.45
CA GLN A 724 -2.86 58.26 0.07
C GLN A 724 -1.83 58.21 -1.06
N PHE A 725 -1.32 57.02 -1.40
CA PHE A 725 -0.30 56.84 -2.44
C PHE A 725 -0.90 56.41 -3.79
N GLY A 726 -2.24 56.34 -3.89
CA GLY A 726 -2.97 56.00 -5.11
C GLY A 726 -3.54 57.23 -5.83
N GLU A 727 -4.42 56.97 -6.79
CA GLU A 727 -5.14 58.02 -7.51
C GLU A 727 -6.09 58.79 -6.57
N PRO A 728 -6.05 60.14 -6.54
CA PRO A 728 -6.91 60.94 -5.66
C PRO A 728 -8.41 60.67 -5.85
N ALA A 729 -8.84 60.35 -7.08
CA ALA A 729 -10.22 60.00 -7.40
C ALA A 729 -10.67 58.71 -6.70
N VAL A 730 -9.81 57.67 -6.68
CA VAL A 730 -10.10 56.39 -6.01
C VAL A 730 -10.21 56.58 -4.50
N LYS A 731 -9.28 57.34 -3.90
CA LYS A 731 -9.33 57.63 -2.46
C LYS A 731 -10.61 58.40 -2.11
N SER A 732 -10.93 59.44 -2.88
CA SER A 732 -12.15 60.25 -2.66
C SER A 732 -13.42 59.41 -2.81
N PHE A 733 -13.43 58.47 -3.77
CA PHE A 733 -14.53 57.52 -3.94
C PHE A 733 -14.69 56.62 -2.71
N ILE A 734 -13.62 55.97 -2.24
CA ILE A 734 -13.69 55.10 -1.04
C ILE A 734 -14.03 55.90 0.22
N ASP A 735 -13.50 57.12 0.39
CA ASP A 735 -13.83 58.00 1.51
C ASP A 735 -15.31 58.41 1.53
N GLY A 736 -15.97 58.44 0.36
CA GLY A 736 -17.39 58.75 0.19
C GLY A 736 -18.32 57.53 0.27
N ALA A 737 -17.78 56.32 0.39
CA ALA A 737 -18.59 55.11 0.53
C ALA A 737 -19.35 55.09 1.87
N ASP A 738 -20.57 54.55 1.88
CA ASP A 738 -21.38 54.38 3.09
C ASP A 738 -21.34 52.94 3.64
N VAL A 739 -20.93 51.98 2.81
CA VAL A 739 -20.64 50.60 3.21
C VAL A 739 -19.42 50.05 2.48
N VAL A 740 -18.45 49.50 3.22
CA VAL A 740 -17.32 48.73 2.69
C VAL A 740 -17.37 47.31 3.23
N LEU A 741 -17.52 46.32 2.35
CA LEU A 741 -17.37 44.91 2.69
C LEU A 741 -15.88 44.53 2.62
N CYS A 742 -15.26 44.30 3.77
CA CYS A 742 -13.85 43.96 3.89
C CYS A 742 -13.67 42.46 4.20
N PHE A 743 -13.13 41.69 3.25
CA PHE A 743 -12.93 40.25 3.41
C PHE A 743 -11.48 39.94 3.77
N GLY A 744 -11.29 39.22 4.89
CA GLY A 744 -9.98 38.75 5.34
C GLY A 744 -8.93 39.85 5.57
N PRO A 745 -9.22 40.87 6.41
CA PRO A 745 -8.29 41.99 6.64
C PRO A 745 -6.97 41.52 7.25
N HIS A 746 -5.85 41.93 6.65
CA HIS A 746 -4.48 41.69 7.10
C HIS A 746 -3.70 43.01 7.17
N TYR A 747 -4.00 43.83 8.16
CA TYR A 747 -3.44 45.16 8.25
C TYR A 747 -1.99 45.14 8.75
N SER A 748 -1.07 45.54 7.87
CA SER A 748 0.33 45.85 8.19
C SER A 748 0.74 47.15 7.51
N SER A 749 1.79 47.82 7.97
CA SER A 749 2.25 49.08 7.36
C SER A 749 2.56 48.94 5.87
N THR A 750 2.97 47.77 5.42
CA THR A 750 3.34 47.47 4.03
C THR A 750 2.18 46.98 3.17
N ASN A 751 1.22 46.24 3.74
CA ASN A 751 0.01 45.82 3.02
C ASN A 751 -1.04 46.94 2.92
N SER A 752 -1.09 47.80 3.93
CA SER A 752 -2.09 48.89 4.05
C SER A 752 -1.52 50.29 3.75
N PHE A 753 -0.38 50.36 3.06
CA PHE A 753 0.23 51.61 2.59
C PHE A 753 0.36 52.67 3.71
N ALA A 754 1.15 52.33 4.73
CA ALA A 754 1.29 53.09 5.98
C ALA A 754 -0.06 53.35 6.68
N TYR A 755 -0.93 52.32 6.70
CA TYR A 755 -2.27 52.36 7.30
C TYR A 755 -3.27 53.31 6.63
N THR A 756 -2.92 53.90 5.48
CA THR A 756 -3.75 54.90 4.80
C THR A 756 -4.80 54.30 3.87
N SER A 757 -4.70 53.00 3.55
CA SER A 757 -5.69 52.28 2.76
C SER A 757 -6.72 51.52 3.61
N ILE A 758 -6.73 51.73 4.94
CA ILE A 758 -7.71 51.12 5.83
C ILE A 758 -9.00 51.96 5.78
N PRO A 759 -10.15 51.38 5.39
CA PRO A 759 -11.42 52.09 5.42
C PRO A 759 -11.84 52.46 6.84
N LYS A 760 -12.69 53.48 6.99
CA LYS A 760 -13.14 53.93 8.31
C LYS A 760 -13.98 52.83 9.00
N PRO A 761 -13.78 52.54 10.30
CA PRO A 761 -14.50 51.46 10.99
C PRO A 761 -16.01 51.59 10.87
N GLU A 762 -16.54 52.81 11.04
CA GLU A 762 -17.98 53.07 11.08
C GLU A 762 -18.70 52.68 9.78
N ILE A 763 -18.04 52.69 8.62
CA ILE A 763 -18.58 52.27 7.32
C ILE A 763 -18.26 50.82 6.95
N THR A 764 -17.43 50.13 7.74
CA THR A 764 -16.86 48.84 7.37
C THR A 764 -17.65 47.66 7.96
N ILE A 765 -17.83 46.62 7.16
CA ILE A 765 -18.23 45.29 7.60
C ILE A 765 -17.06 44.35 7.29
N SER A 766 -16.35 43.86 8.31
CA SER A 766 -15.18 43.01 8.12
C SER A 766 -15.42 41.56 8.52
N PHE A 767 -15.00 40.63 7.67
CA PHE A 767 -15.10 39.18 7.88
C PHE A 767 -13.72 38.59 8.19
N SER A 768 -13.57 38.04 9.39
CA SER A 768 -12.36 37.35 9.86
C SER A 768 -12.71 35.93 10.30
N ASP A 769 -11.69 35.12 10.60
CA ASP A 769 -11.80 33.68 10.87
C ASP A 769 -13.02 33.26 11.68
N THR A 770 -13.07 33.74 12.92
CA THR A 770 -14.10 33.40 13.90
C THR A 770 -14.94 34.60 14.34
N ASN A 771 -14.88 35.70 13.60
CA ASN A 771 -15.60 36.91 13.97
C ASN A 771 -15.96 37.79 12.78
N VAL A 772 -17.03 38.56 12.97
CA VAL A 772 -17.52 39.57 12.03
C VAL A 772 -17.61 40.88 12.78
N ARG A 773 -17.15 41.97 12.17
CA ARG A 773 -17.31 43.31 12.73
C ARG A 773 -18.20 44.14 11.82
N VAL A 774 -19.21 44.81 12.39
CA VAL A 774 -20.14 45.69 11.68
C VAL A 774 -20.05 47.07 12.32
N GLY A 775 -19.37 48.02 11.67
CA GLY A 775 -19.03 49.28 12.33
C GLY A 775 -18.04 49.05 13.49
N ASP A 776 -18.39 49.54 14.67
CA ASP A 776 -17.63 49.32 15.91
C ASP A 776 -18.03 48.03 16.65
N GLU A 777 -19.11 47.36 16.23
CA GLU A 777 -19.64 46.17 16.90
C GLU A 777 -18.91 44.90 16.45
N LEU A 778 -18.36 44.15 17.40
CA LEU A 778 -17.67 42.88 17.17
C LEU A 778 -18.53 41.68 17.57
N TYR A 779 -18.80 40.80 16.63
CA TYR A 779 -19.51 39.54 16.83
C TYR A 779 -18.55 38.38 16.75
N ARG A 780 -18.42 37.63 17.85
CA ARG A 780 -17.51 36.48 17.98
C ARG A 780 -18.23 35.18 17.69
N ASP A 781 -17.44 34.14 17.44
CA ASP A 781 -17.87 32.76 17.22
C ASP A 781 -18.77 32.60 15.98
N ILE A 782 -18.51 33.45 14.97
CA ILE A 782 -19.18 33.40 13.66
C ILE A 782 -18.12 33.10 12.61
N PRO A 783 -18.05 31.85 12.10
CA PRO A 783 -17.12 31.49 11.04
C PRO A 783 -17.38 32.29 9.77
N ALA A 784 -16.33 32.89 9.19
CA ALA A 784 -16.44 33.65 7.94
C ALA A 784 -17.10 32.83 6.82
N LYS A 785 -16.69 31.55 6.67
CA LYS A 785 -17.27 30.65 5.65
C LYS A 785 -18.77 30.52 5.77
N LEU A 786 -19.29 30.39 6.99
CA LEU A 786 -20.73 30.21 7.22
C LEU A 786 -21.51 31.48 6.86
N ILE A 787 -21.12 32.62 7.42
CA ILE A 787 -21.88 33.87 7.24
C ILE A 787 -21.77 34.43 5.82
N VAL A 788 -20.60 34.33 5.18
CA VAL A 788 -20.41 34.82 3.80
C VAL A 788 -21.17 33.94 2.81
N SER A 789 -21.21 32.62 3.03
CA SER A 789 -22.05 31.71 2.22
C SER A 789 -23.53 32.06 2.34
N ARG A 790 -24.02 32.33 3.57
CA ARG A 790 -25.41 32.76 3.80
C ARG A 790 -25.69 34.14 3.22
N LEU A 791 -24.76 35.09 3.33
CA LEU A 791 -24.87 36.41 2.72
C LEU A 791 -25.05 36.31 1.20
N VAL A 792 -24.19 35.56 0.51
CA VAL A 792 -24.29 35.39 -0.96
C VAL A 792 -25.59 34.69 -1.38
N HIS A 793 -26.12 33.81 -0.53
CA HIS A 793 -27.39 33.12 -0.79
C HIS A 793 -28.62 34.03 -0.54
N ASP A 794 -28.65 34.78 0.57
CA ASP A 794 -29.82 35.51 1.05
C ASP A 794 -29.89 36.97 0.54
N LEU A 795 -28.82 37.48 -0.07
CA LEU A 795 -28.77 38.84 -0.62
C LEU A 795 -29.66 38.99 -1.87
N ASP A 796 -30.67 39.84 -1.78
CA ASP A 796 -31.55 40.22 -2.88
C ASP A 796 -31.02 41.46 -3.62
N LEU A 797 -30.31 41.23 -4.73
CA LEU A 797 -29.72 42.29 -5.57
C LEU A 797 -30.75 43.22 -6.24
N THR A 798 -32.06 42.94 -6.14
CA THR A 798 -33.10 43.86 -6.61
C THR A 798 -33.37 44.99 -5.61
N LYS A 799 -32.98 44.81 -4.35
CA LYS A 799 -33.13 45.78 -3.26
C LYS A 799 -31.87 46.59 -2.97
N THR A 800 -30.78 46.29 -3.68
CA THR A 800 -29.50 46.98 -3.51
C THR A 800 -29.29 48.06 -4.56
N THR A 801 -28.46 49.04 -4.24
CA THR A 801 -28.03 50.04 -5.23
C THR A 801 -27.32 49.38 -6.41
N ARG A 802 -27.73 49.78 -7.62
CA ARG A 802 -27.04 49.51 -8.88
C ARG A 802 -26.36 50.80 -9.35
N TYR A 803 -25.09 50.69 -9.74
CA TYR A 803 -24.37 51.82 -10.31
C TYR A 803 -24.76 52.00 -11.78
N ASP A 804 -25.63 52.98 -12.06
CA ASP A 804 -26.07 53.36 -13.41
C ASP A 804 -26.29 54.90 -13.52
N PRO A 805 -25.42 55.65 -14.23
CA PRO A 805 -24.22 55.16 -14.91
C PRO A 805 -23.15 54.70 -13.91
N TYR A 806 -22.30 53.77 -14.34
CA TYR A 806 -21.16 53.33 -13.54
C TYR A 806 -20.14 54.48 -13.33
N PRO A 807 -19.47 54.60 -12.17
CA PRO A 807 -18.53 55.69 -11.91
C PRO A 807 -17.41 55.76 -12.97
N SER A 808 -17.39 56.82 -13.77
CA SER A 808 -16.43 57.02 -14.87
C SER A 808 -15.01 57.34 -14.39
N ASP A 809 -14.89 57.85 -13.16
CA ASP A 809 -13.64 58.40 -12.63
C ASP A 809 -12.78 57.31 -11.97
N LEU A 810 -13.29 56.07 -11.90
CA LEU A 810 -12.56 54.92 -11.40
C LEU A 810 -11.71 54.29 -12.51
N PRO A 811 -10.41 54.02 -12.26
CA PRO A 811 -9.54 53.40 -13.25
C PRO A 811 -9.98 51.96 -13.51
N HIS A 812 -10.05 51.58 -14.79
CA HIS A 812 -10.44 50.24 -15.23
C HIS A 812 -9.33 49.55 -16.05
N ASP A 813 -8.54 50.32 -16.81
CA ASP A 813 -7.46 49.81 -17.65
C ASP A 813 -6.09 50.18 -17.06
N TYR A 814 -5.49 49.27 -16.27
CA TYR A 814 -4.06 49.36 -15.97
C TYR A 814 -3.26 48.84 -17.17
N LYS A 815 -3.18 49.62 -18.24
CA LYS A 815 -2.13 49.40 -19.25
C LYS A 815 -0.83 49.93 -18.67
N LEU A 816 -0.04 49.07 -18.03
CA LEU A 816 1.38 49.40 -17.84
C LEU A 816 2.11 49.13 -19.15
N PRO A 817 2.75 50.14 -19.77
CA PRO A 817 3.90 49.90 -20.62
C PRO A 817 4.90 49.02 -19.86
N LEU A 818 5.52 48.02 -20.51
CA LEU A 818 6.57 47.21 -19.87
C LEU A 818 7.73 48.11 -19.35
N SER A 819 7.90 49.29 -19.94
CA SER A 819 8.85 50.34 -19.52
C SER A 819 8.51 51.00 -18.19
N ASP A 820 7.26 50.90 -17.72
CA ASP A 820 6.75 51.50 -16.48
C ASP A 820 6.59 50.45 -15.36
N ALA A 821 6.76 49.16 -15.69
CA ALA A 821 6.93 48.07 -14.72
C ALA A 821 8.35 48.02 -14.12
N THR A 822 9.16 49.04 -14.43
CA THR A 822 10.50 49.32 -13.94
C THR A 822 10.47 49.66 -12.45
N GLY A 823 11.36 49.02 -11.69
CA GLY A 823 11.39 49.07 -10.24
C GLY A 823 11.65 47.71 -9.59
N THR A 824 11.68 47.70 -8.26
CA THR A 824 11.94 46.50 -7.47
C THR A 824 10.82 45.46 -7.65
N ALA A 825 11.19 44.17 -7.74
CA ALA A 825 10.31 43.06 -8.17
C ALA A 825 8.93 43.03 -7.49
N ALA A 826 8.87 43.33 -6.20
CA ALA A 826 7.63 43.25 -5.42
C ALA A 826 6.66 44.43 -5.67
N TYR A 827 7.14 45.62 -6.02
CA TYR A 827 6.28 46.79 -6.24
C TYR A 827 5.79 46.90 -7.68
N GLY A 828 6.64 46.59 -8.67
CA GLY A 828 6.24 46.65 -10.09
C GLY A 828 5.14 45.65 -10.47
N VAL A 829 5.23 44.40 -9.98
CA VAL A 829 4.27 43.34 -10.34
C VAL A 829 2.89 43.55 -9.70
N ARG A 830 2.78 44.30 -8.59
CA ARG A 830 1.48 44.63 -7.94
C ARG A 830 0.56 45.46 -8.82
N GLU A 831 1.11 46.11 -9.84
CA GLU A 831 0.36 46.98 -10.75
C GLU A 831 -0.04 46.28 -12.05
N MET A 832 0.53 45.11 -12.33
CA MET A 832 0.28 44.39 -13.58
C MET A 832 -1.17 43.88 -13.64
N PRO A 833 -1.89 44.11 -14.75
CA PRO A 833 -3.18 43.48 -14.97
C PRO A 833 -2.98 41.97 -15.13
N LEU A 834 -3.71 41.17 -14.36
CA LEU A 834 -3.59 39.71 -14.44
C LEU A 834 -4.65 39.12 -15.38
N PRO A 835 -4.26 38.23 -16.31
CA PRO A 835 -5.22 37.45 -17.08
C PRO A 835 -6.09 36.59 -16.17
N LYS A 836 -7.26 36.20 -16.69
CA LYS A 836 -8.15 35.25 -16.02
C LYS A 836 -7.40 33.97 -15.63
N HIS A 837 -7.77 33.39 -14.49
CA HIS A 837 -7.15 32.18 -13.92
C HIS A 837 -5.67 32.32 -13.54
N THR A 838 -5.16 33.55 -13.40
CA THR A 838 -3.82 33.80 -12.88
C THR A 838 -3.86 33.95 -11.37
N ARG A 839 -2.95 33.28 -10.66
CA ARG A 839 -2.72 33.51 -9.22
C ARG A 839 -1.44 34.30 -9.04
N PHE A 840 -1.51 35.33 -8.22
CA PHE A 840 -0.35 36.10 -7.78
C PHE A 840 -0.09 35.78 -6.31
N PHE A 841 1.19 35.68 -5.94
CA PHE A 841 1.58 35.56 -4.55
C PHE A 841 2.84 36.39 -4.30
N THR A 842 2.89 37.00 -3.12
CA THR A 842 4.04 37.76 -2.64
C THR A 842 4.01 37.77 -1.11
N ALA A 843 5.18 37.85 -0.47
CA ALA A 843 5.24 38.16 0.95
C ALA A 843 4.94 39.65 1.14
N VAL A 844 4.02 39.98 2.04
CA VAL A 844 3.59 41.37 2.28
C VAL A 844 3.91 41.86 3.69
N THR A 845 4.02 40.95 4.65
CA THR A 845 4.23 41.29 6.06
C THR A 845 5.53 40.68 6.57
N TRP A 846 5.82 39.42 6.26
CA TRP A 846 7.06 38.81 6.71
C TRP A 846 8.29 39.32 5.95
N LEU A 847 8.13 39.56 4.64
CA LEU A 847 9.09 40.27 3.78
C LEU A 847 10.53 39.74 3.83
N SER A 848 10.72 38.44 4.10
CA SER A 848 12.06 37.86 4.13
C SER A 848 12.63 37.69 2.71
N ILE A 849 13.69 38.45 2.40
CA ILE A 849 14.37 38.38 1.11
C ILE A 849 14.94 36.97 0.88
N GLY A 850 14.82 36.48 -0.35
CA GLY A 850 15.16 35.09 -0.70
C GLY A 850 13.97 34.12 -0.69
N TYR A 851 12.82 34.47 -0.11
CA TYR A 851 11.60 33.63 -0.13
C TYR A 851 11.15 33.23 -1.55
N MET A 852 11.16 34.18 -2.48
CA MET A 852 10.44 34.04 -3.75
C MET A 852 11.01 32.94 -4.67
N LEU A 853 12.31 32.64 -4.62
CA LEU A 853 12.90 31.60 -5.48
C LEU A 853 12.48 30.18 -5.05
N PRO A 854 12.69 29.74 -3.79
CA PRO A 854 12.10 28.50 -3.29
C PRO A 854 10.56 28.51 -3.34
N GLY A 855 9.93 29.66 -3.09
CA GLY A 855 8.49 29.80 -3.21
C GLY A 855 7.98 29.47 -4.63
N ALA A 856 8.68 29.93 -5.67
CA ALA A 856 8.38 29.57 -7.05
C ALA A 856 8.58 28.07 -7.33
N GLN A 857 9.57 27.43 -6.71
CA GLN A 857 9.77 25.97 -6.81
C GLN A 857 8.56 25.23 -6.24
N GLY A 858 8.15 25.58 -5.03
CA GLY A 858 6.99 24.97 -4.37
C GLY A 858 5.68 25.19 -5.13
N ALA A 859 5.45 26.43 -5.59
CA ALA A 859 4.27 26.78 -6.39
C ALA A 859 4.22 26.02 -7.72
N ALA A 860 5.33 25.94 -8.45
CA ALA A 860 5.41 25.20 -9.71
C ALA A 860 5.13 23.70 -9.54
N LEU A 861 5.65 23.11 -8.45
CA LEU A 861 5.41 21.71 -8.12
C LEU A 861 3.93 21.46 -7.79
N ALA A 862 3.35 22.28 -6.92
CA ALA A 862 1.92 22.25 -6.59
C ALA A 862 1.03 22.37 -7.84
N GLN A 863 1.38 23.29 -8.73
CA GLN A 863 0.65 23.56 -9.95
C GLN A 863 0.73 22.40 -10.95
N ARG A 864 1.90 21.76 -11.10
CA ARG A 864 2.06 20.53 -11.89
C ARG A 864 1.12 19.43 -11.40
N GLU A 865 1.11 19.18 -10.10
CA GLU A 865 0.25 18.14 -9.51
C GLU A 865 -1.25 18.41 -9.73
N LEU A 866 -1.69 19.67 -9.57
CA LEU A 866 -3.09 20.05 -9.82
C LEU A 866 -3.46 19.91 -11.29
N SER A 867 -2.52 20.18 -12.21
CA SER A 867 -2.72 19.97 -13.65
C SER A 867 -2.84 18.48 -13.99
N GLU A 868 -1.97 17.63 -13.44
CA GLU A 868 -2.01 16.17 -13.65
C GLU A 868 -3.29 15.55 -13.08
N ALA A 869 -3.83 16.12 -12.00
CA ALA A 869 -5.09 15.69 -11.39
C ALA A 869 -6.34 16.26 -12.09
N SER A 870 -6.21 17.02 -13.19
CA SER A 870 -7.32 17.71 -13.87
C SER A 870 -8.13 18.66 -12.97
N SER A 871 -7.53 19.13 -11.87
CA SER A 871 -8.16 20.03 -10.90
C SER A 871 -7.70 21.49 -11.07
N TRP A 872 -6.91 21.79 -12.11
CA TRP A 872 -6.52 23.16 -12.45
C TRP A 872 -7.55 23.81 -13.39
N LEU A 873 -8.05 24.99 -12.99
CA LEU A 873 -9.17 25.68 -13.64
C LEU A 873 -8.87 26.27 -15.04
N GLY A 874 -7.62 26.18 -15.53
CA GLY A 874 -7.17 26.88 -16.73
C GLY A 874 -7.18 26.09 -18.06
N GLY A 875 -7.32 24.77 -18.05
CA GLY A 875 -7.28 23.92 -19.27
C GLY A 875 -5.94 23.86 -20.04
N GLU A 876 -5.15 24.94 -20.02
CA GLU A 876 -3.82 25.04 -20.60
C GLU A 876 -2.73 24.59 -19.62
N LYS A 877 -1.57 24.16 -20.15
CA LYS A 877 -0.42 23.76 -19.33
C LYS A 877 0.03 24.96 -18.49
N PRO A 878 -0.06 24.88 -17.16
CA PRO A 878 0.16 26.04 -16.32
C PRO A 878 1.66 26.37 -16.20
N ARG A 879 1.98 27.66 -16.03
CA ARG A 879 3.36 28.18 -16.01
C ARG A 879 3.59 29.02 -14.75
N THR A 880 4.75 28.85 -14.13
CA THR A 880 5.19 29.70 -13.02
C THR A 880 6.13 30.80 -13.51
N VAL A 881 5.90 32.04 -13.09
CA VAL A 881 6.74 33.20 -13.40
C VAL A 881 7.21 33.83 -12.10
N LEU A 882 8.51 34.02 -11.97
CA LEU A 882 9.19 34.59 -10.81
C LEU A 882 9.82 35.93 -11.20
N PHE A 883 9.54 36.98 -10.43
CA PHE A 883 10.31 38.22 -10.46
C PHE A 883 11.11 38.31 -9.16
N ILE A 884 12.43 38.51 -9.24
CA ILE A 884 13.32 38.54 -8.08
C ILE A 884 14.45 39.54 -8.27
N GLY A 885 14.80 40.29 -7.23
CA GLY A 885 15.98 41.17 -7.25
C GLY A 885 17.28 40.37 -7.11
N ASP A 886 18.36 40.89 -7.69
CA ASP A 886 19.72 40.34 -7.60
C ASP A 886 20.18 39.97 -6.18
N GLY A 887 20.00 40.86 -5.20
CA GLY A 887 20.38 40.60 -3.81
C GLY A 887 19.47 39.58 -3.12
N SER A 888 18.17 39.57 -3.44
CA SER A 888 17.24 38.54 -2.94
C SER A 888 17.58 37.15 -3.51
N PHE A 889 17.96 37.09 -4.78
CA PHE A 889 18.34 35.84 -5.43
C PHE A 889 19.56 35.20 -4.76
N GLN A 890 20.55 35.99 -4.34
CA GLN A 890 21.77 35.48 -3.69
C GLN A 890 21.51 34.71 -2.40
N MET A 891 20.41 35.00 -1.69
CA MET A 891 20.10 34.35 -0.42
C MET A 891 19.74 32.87 -0.57
N THR A 892 19.16 32.49 -1.71
CA THR A 892 18.54 31.17 -1.90
C THR A 892 18.81 30.55 -3.28
N ALA A 893 19.78 31.08 -4.04
CA ALA A 893 20.11 30.72 -5.43
C ALA A 893 20.25 29.22 -5.68
N GLN A 894 20.74 28.46 -4.69
CA GLN A 894 20.90 27.01 -4.74
C GLN A 894 19.60 26.25 -4.98
N GLU A 895 18.43 26.86 -4.74
CA GLU A 895 17.14 26.21 -5.03
C GLU A 895 16.85 26.07 -6.52
N LEU A 896 17.63 26.74 -7.38
CA LEU A 896 17.67 26.43 -8.81
C LEU A 896 17.99 24.95 -9.06
N ALA A 897 18.88 24.35 -8.26
CA ALA A 897 19.23 22.93 -8.40
C ALA A 897 18.01 22.02 -8.23
N THR A 898 17.13 22.33 -7.28
CA THR A 898 15.88 21.59 -7.07
C THR A 898 14.92 21.76 -8.24
N MET A 899 14.76 22.99 -8.75
CA MET A 899 13.93 23.25 -9.93
C MET A 899 14.42 22.46 -11.16
N ILE A 900 15.74 22.42 -11.37
CA ILE A 900 16.40 21.68 -12.46
C ILE A 900 16.20 20.18 -12.29
N ARG A 901 16.47 19.66 -11.08
CA ARG A 901 16.33 18.23 -10.76
C ARG A 901 14.93 17.70 -11.04
N HIS A 902 13.91 18.51 -10.76
CA HIS A 902 12.50 18.15 -10.93
C HIS A 902 11.88 18.61 -12.26
N ASP A 903 12.67 19.18 -13.17
CA ASP A 903 12.23 19.69 -14.48
C ASP A 903 11.00 20.62 -14.39
N LEU A 904 11.05 21.59 -13.48
CA LEU A 904 9.95 22.53 -13.25
C LEU A 904 9.92 23.64 -14.31
N ASP A 905 8.72 23.96 -14.83
CA ASP A 905 8.51 25.02 -15.83
C ASP A 905 8.39 26.40 -15.16
N VAL A 906 9.53 26.96 -14.79
CA VAL A 906 9.66 28.26 -14.12
C VAL A 906 10.38 29.25 -15.02
N VAL A 907 9.83 30.47 -15.13
CA VAL A 907 10.50 31.59 -15.80
C VAL A 907 10.95 32.61 -14.76
N VAL A 908 12.26 32.82 -14.64
CA VAL A 908 12.87 33.71 -13.66
C VAL A 908 13.28 35.03 -14.34
N PHE A 909 12.65 36.13 -13.97
CA PHE A 909 13.08 37.49 -14.27
C PHE A 909 13.91 38.01 -13.09
N LEU A 910 15.22 38.05 -13.27
CA LEU A 910 16.15 38.63 -12.30
C LEU A 910 16.34 40.11 -12.60
N ILE A 911 16.01 40.97 -11.64
CA ILE A 911 16.17 42.41 -11.72
C ILE A 911 17.53 42.75 -11.13
N ASN A 912 18.48 43.09 -12.01
CA ASN A 912 19.82 43.51 -11.64
C ASN A 912 19.91 45.04 -11.64
N ASN A 913 19.80 45.61 -10.45
CA ASN A 913 20.00 47.03 -10.16
C ASN A 913 21.19 47.26 -9.22
N ASP A 914 22.13 46.31 -9.22
CA ASP A 914 23.41 46.36 -8.52
C ASP A 914 23.24 46.57 -7.00
N GLY A 915 22.33 45.83 -6.37
CA GLY A 915 22.16 45.79 -4.91
C GLY A 915 20.78 46.15 -4.38
N TYR A 916 20.72 46.56 -3.12
CA TYR A 916 19.46 46.70 -2.39
C TYR A 916 18.79 48.06 -2.64
N THR A 917 18.16 48.25 -3.81
CA THR A 917 17.47 49.50 -4.17
C THR A 917 16.38 49.91 -3.17
N ILE A 918 15.61 48.97 -2.61
CA ILE A 918 14.59 49.31 -1.59
C ILE A 918 15.24 50.00 -0.40
N GLU A 919 16.35 49.46 0.09
CA GLU A 919 17.08 50.03 1.23
C GLU A 919 17.69 51.38 0.89
N ARG A 920 18.24 51.55 -0.33
CA ARG A 920 18.71 52.87 -0.81
C ARG A 920 17.63 53.94 -0.81
N CYS A 921 16.38 53.56 -1.11
CA CYS A 921 15.24 54.48 -1.05
C CYS A 921 14.87 54.85 0.39
N ILE A 922 15.08 53.94 1.36
CA ILE A 922 14.79 54.18 2.77
C ILE A 922 15.91 55.01 3.42
N HIS A 923 17.16 54.60 3.23
CA HIS A 923 18.33 55.21 3.86
C HIS A 923 19.65 54.81 3.18
N GLY A 924 20.62 55.74 3.18
CA GLY A 924 21.99 55.42 2.78
C GLY A 924 22.16 55.12 1.30
N ARG A 925 21.64 56.00 0.45
CA ARG A 925 21.62 55.86 -1.01
C ARG A 925 22.98 55.45 -1.63
N ALA A 926 24.08 55.97 -1.09
CA ALA A 926 25.44 55.71 -1.53
C ALA A 926 26.28 54.86 -0.54
N GLN A 927 25.65 54.21 0.45
CA GLN A 927 26.37 53.47 1.49
C GLN A 927 26.67 52.02 1.05
N GLY A 928 27.87 51.54 1.38
CA GLY A 928 28.35 50.23 0.94
C GLY A 928 27.57 49.02 1.45
N TYR A 929 26.79 49.15 2.53
CA TYR A 929 25.93 48.06 3.02
C TYR A 929 24.73 47.78 2.09
N ASN A 930 24.42 48.69 1.16
CA ASN A 930 23.39 48.49 0.14
C ASN A 930 23.96 47.88 -1.15
N ASP A 931 25.27 47.71 -1.25
CA ASP A 931 25.93 47.10 -2.39
C ASP A 931 26.04 45.57 -2.19
N VAL A 932 25.90 44.81 -3.28
CA VAL A 932 26.05 43.35 -3.30
C VAL A 932 27.16 42.94 -4.25
N SER A 933 27.72 41.74 -4.07
CA SER A 933 28.69 41.21 -5.03
C SER A 933 28.00 40.94 -6.37
N ARG A 934 28.52 41.49 -7.48
CA ARG A 934 27.97 41.22 -8.81
C ARG A 934 28.27 39.79 -9.25
N TRP A 935 27.24 38.98 -9.45
CA TRP A 935 27.38 37.62 -9.98
C TRP A 935 27.16 37.58 -11.49
N ARG A 936 27.63 36.52 -12.14
CA ARG A 936 27.25 36.19 -13.53
C ARG A 936 25.98 35.34 -13.48
N TYR A 937 24.84 35.98 -13.17
CA TYR A 937 23.60 35.26 -12.83
C TYR A 937 23.14 34.28 -13.91
N LEU A 938 23.29 34.63 -15.19
CA LEU A 938 22.90 33.76 -16.31
C LEU A 938 23.76 32.49 -16.44
N GLU A 939 24.92 32.40 -15.78
CA GLU A 939 25.71 31.17 -15.70
C GLU A 939 25.19 30.21 -14.60
N ALA A 940 24.41 30.71 -13.63
CA ALA A 940 23.97 29.93 -12.47
C ALA A 940 23.21 28.64 -12.84
N PRO A 941 22.27 28.61 -13.80
CA PRO A 941 21.60 27.37 -14.18
C PRO A 941 22.58 26.28 -14.63
N SER A 942 23.60 26.65 -15.42
CA SER A 942 24.61 25.71 -15.90
C SER A 942 25.46 25.15 -14.76
N PHE A 943 25.82 26.01 -13.79
CA PHE A 943 26.55 25.59 -12.59
C PHE A 943 25.77 24.55 -11.76
N PHE A 944 24.44 24.69 -11.68
CA PHE A 944 23.56 23.75 -10.99
C PHE A 944 23.13 22.54 -11.84
N GLY A 945 23.77 22.30 -13.00
CA GLY A 945 23.57 21.09 -13.79
C GLY A 945 22.41 21.13 -14.78
N ALA A 946 21.92 22.32 -15.15
CA ALA A 946 20.90 22.43 -16.20
C ALA A 946 21.43 21.95 -17.56
N LYS A 947 20.58 21.28 -18.35
CA LYS A 947 20.94 20.74 -19.68
C LYS A 947 21.37 21.85 -20.65
N GLU A 948 22.26 21.53 -21.59
CA GLU A 948 22.55 22.38 -22.75
C GLU A 948 21.24 22.71 -23.48
N GLY A 949 20.86 23.99 -23.52
CA GLY A 949 19.57 24.46 -24.04
C GLY A 949 18.64 25.11 -23.00
N THR A 950 18.99 25.09 -21.71
CA THR A 950 18.33 25.91 -20.68
C THR A 950 18.54 27.38 -21.02
N TYR A 951 17.46 28.08 -21.34
CA TYR A 951 17.51 29.32 -22.13
C TYR A 951 17.63 30.58 -21.24
N THR A 952 18.52 31.51 -21.60
CA THR A 952 18.81 32.74 -20.84
C THR A 952 18.29 34.09 -21.41
N ALA A 953 17.41 34.12 -22.44
CA ALA A 953 16.79 35.35 -23.01
C ALA A 953 15.46 35.28 -23.89
N ALA A 954 14.70 34.16 -24.07
CA ALA A 954 13.44 33.97 -24.89
C ALA A 954 13.02 32.46 -25.09
N ALA A 955 11.74 32.13 -25.36
CA ALA A 955 11.09 30.87 -24.89
C ALA A 955 10.89 29.66 -25.85
N ARG A 956 11.20 28.43 -25.35
CA ARG A 956 10.42 27.15 -25.45
C ARG A 956 10.62 26.32 -24.14
N THR A 957 9.71 25.39 -23.82
CA THR A 957 9.48 24.65 -22.53
C THR A 957 10.70 24.37 -21.62
N GLY A 958 10.57 24.58 -20.28
CA GLY A 958 11.61 24.30 -19.26
C GLY A 958 11.94 25.52 -18.35
N LEU A 959 12.88 25.36 -17.41
CA LEU A 959 13.44 26.47 -16.60
C LEU A 959 14.06 27.53 -17.53
N LYS A 960 13.72 28.79 -17.32
CA LYS A 960 14.22 29.94 -18.09
C LYS A 960 14.65 31.04 -17.14
N MET A 961 15.69 31.78 -17.50
CA MET A 961 16.16 32.92 -16.72
C MET A 961 16.42 34.12 -17.63
N VAL A 962 16.00 35.31 -17.23
CA VAL A 962 16.20 36.57 -17.95
C VAL A 962 16.73 37.59 -16.96
N GLU A 963 17.84 38.23 -17.29
CA GLU A 963 18.42 39.30 -16.49
C GLU A 963 18.01 40.67 -17.06
N LEU A 964 17.44 41.50 -16.21
CA LEU A 964 16.97 42.85 -16.55
C LEU A 964 17.87 43.87 -15.85
N PHE A 965 18.58 44.68 -16.61
CA PHE A 965 19.42 45.75 -16.07
C PHE A 965 18.60 47.01 -15.85
N VAL A 966 18.63 47.51 -14.62
CA VAL A 966 17.85 48.67 -14.19
C VAL A 966 18.73 49.60 -13.36
N GLU A 967 18.43 50.90 -13.35
CA GLU A 967 19.20 51.87 -12.57
C GLU A 967 19.08 51.64 -11.05
N LYS A 968 20.14 51.98 -10.29
CA LYS A 968 20.24 51.73 -8.83
C LYS A 968 19.12 52.35 -8.01
N GLU A 969 18.53 53.43 -8.49
CA GLU A 969 17.52 54.25 -7.81
C GLU A 969 16.16 54.21 -8.52
N ASP A 970 15.95 53.22 -9.37
CA ASP A 970 14.69 53.08 -10.07
C ASP A 970 13.59 52.60 -9.10
N ALA A 971 12.67 53.51 -8.78
CA ALA A 971 11.59 53.32 -7.82
C ALA A 971 10.23 53.64 -8.47
N PRO A 972 9.26 52.71 -8.44
CA PRO A 972 7.95 52.95 -9.02
C PRO A 972 7.17 53.98 -8.19
N LYS A 973 6.22 54.67 -8.85
CA LYS A 973 5.33 55.64 -8.20
C LYS A 973 4.61 54.99 -7.01
N GLY A 974 4.58 55.70 -5.88
CA GLY A 974 3.96 55.23 -4.63
C GLY A 974 4.85 55.45 -3.41
N PRO A 975 4.75 54.60 -2.37
CA PRO A 975 5.51 54.78 -1.13
C PRO A 975 7.02 54.78 -1.32
N LEU A 976 7.54 53.94 -2.23
CA LEU A 976 8.99 53.80 -2.42
C LEU A 976 9.61 55.06 -3.05
N LEU A 977 8.98 55.61 -4.09
CA LEU A 977 9.40 56.88 -4.68
C LEU A 977 9.33 58.03 -3.67
N HIS A 978 8.28 58.08 -2.84
CA HIS A 978 8.18 59.07 -1.77
C HIS A 978 9.35 58.98 -0.79
N LEU A 979 9.75 57.77 -0.39
CA LEU A 979 10.92 57.57 0.47
C LEU A 979 12.22 58.00 -0.20
N LEU A 980 12.40 57.68 -1.48
CA LEU A 980 13.57 58.10 -2.26
C LEU A 980 13.67 59.62 -2.34
N ASP A 981 12.56 60.33 -2.58
CA ASP A 981 12.54 61.80 -2.62
C ASP A 981 12.88 62.40 -1.24
N VAL A 982 12.36 61.82 -0.16
CA VAL A 982 12.70 62.21 1.21
C VAL A 982 14.19 61.99 1.49
N GLN A 983 14.76 60.88 1.03
CA GLN A 983 16.17 60.58 1.22
C GLN A 983 17.07 61.50 0.38
N LYS A 984 16.71 61.80 -0.87
CA LYS A 984 17.42 62.79 -1.71
C LYS A 984 17.44 64.17 -1.05
N ALA A 985 16.30 64.63 -0.53
CA ALA A 985 16.23 65.88 0.21
C ALA A 985 17.08 65.89 1.50
N ARG A 986 17.29 64.74 2.15
CA ARG A 986 18.20 64.61 3.30
C ARG A 986 19.66 64.67 2.87
N ASP A 987 20.03 63.97 1.80
CA ASP A 987 21.39 63.97 1.25
C ASP A 987 21.80 65.39 0.82
N GLU A 988 20.90 66.13 0.17
CA GLU A 988 21.11 67.53 -0.21
C GLU A 988 21.35 68.43 1.00
N LYS A 989 20.55 68.28 2.06
CA LYS A 989 20.74 69.02 3.32
C LYS A 989 22.01 68.66 4.07
N ALA A 990 22.51 67.43 3.93
CA ALA A 990 23.75 67.01 4.56
C ALA A 990 25.00 67.44 3.76
N SER A 991 24.82 67.72 2.46
CA SER A 991 25.89 68.16 1.55
C SER A 991 26.00 69.69 1.44
N ALA A 992 24.97 70.42 1.89
CA ALA A 992 24.94 71.88 2.05
C ALA A 992 25.42 72.28 3.45
#